data_AF-W6AYD9-F1
#
_entry.id   AF-W6AYD9-F1
#
_cell.length_a   1.000
_cell.length_b   1.000
_cell.length_c   1.000
_cell.angle_alpha   90.00
_cell.angle_beta   90.00
_cell.angle_gamma   90.00
#
_symmetry.space_group_name_H-M   'P 1'
#
loop_
_entity.id
_entity.type
_entity.pdbx_description
1 polymer ?
#
loop_
_entity_poly.entity_id
_entity_poly.type
_entity_poly.pdbx_seq_one_letter_code
_entity_poly.pdbx_strand_id
1 'polypeptide(L)'
;MNDQWQQKYLYEYNELISQFPSPEKIISDYIKDRFNTDLHWFNWADPDNLYFIQFSQSRSNHRSYTGWDHLDEHKTNVMTLTQAAMLNISNRFSTYDDANAVAGIYRTSSATLFDEKNEAKMLPSEYLSFIYDCDFAGLYNKALSDYWSQYYERLKLLLKNYYVSSILYLHKNNLVSKEEHDFAMDALNRDKNISLFFLDVYGYYSSDIFWAENKEKVMLFIPGAKNPFLFSNNRNSLRGRLKELIKEEKDNASLFATHFSLFDRQDGTSYSGVNTVLNGIKKDHGFNESYFFYSPKKITERNIFEAMAILVKKRSFSDGDTLITSDAEALKEDALNMLQTILSMAPIFDVVLPELSLPLSLGILSTSVGLSFDKLINGDTFEERRSAIPGLVTNSVLLGLSFAIPFIISKAVANKNLLGLSVSNKENVLNDKNIDDFLKGYSINKDEISSTSVLEINIEKTKQSVNIVKLSDENNKIIAVKGSALSGIYYEADIKTGYEIFSRRVYRTEYDNKILWIRGGGLNGGKPFDFNTLELPTFFEDQPYSELPSSHELYFINDDSPLLYPDLDSRLPKPTSEMDMHNFIEDRTQFNEQDLILMRGTTEQEAWNIANNKTAGGSDGELKDISIDANPQEGVSTTVYTTDYKSADVVSRRHFLVVVKVKLKFVVSNNETSHANHWAIIDEAPVEVLAVVDRRFSFPEPPSPLELPILQKFLRRIFYKKNIAEKASINFNRLAKGDINVLKGRGNIASTRQRTIDLNFISANADELRTDFYIRKSPLNEAGYDRHFYNNTIGVNGFPTLNTYTGEIMADPSALGLTYWKENNLTNNAAIINISNSTRGANGIKIELEAVKVNKPVIITSGELSGCTTILARKGGYLYQVHTGTSEILDGFTSTIGVKKAIEVFELLEDTTIPKVEGIMNNDFLANYLAKNFDESLITYASSRAKPNSVITVSYNNVSTFPYYTDDGMIGFGTSATILARVDNKIIVKSLSESYSLSPGEGKISISKALSKEFSASS
;
A
#
# COMPACT_ATOMS: atom_id res chain seq x y z
N MET A 1 -7.90 -24.65 30.89
CA MET A 1 -9.00 -24.09 30.07
C MET A 1 -9.76 -25.28 29.48
N ASN A 2 -10.91 -25.09 28.81
CA ASN A 2 -11.54 -26.20 28.08
C ASN A 2 -10.73 -26.44 26.79
N ASP A 3 -10.31 -27.69 26.54
CA ASP A 3 -9.55 -28.10 25.35
C ASP A 3 -10.25 -27.64 24.05
N GLN A 4 -11.58 -27.60 24.01
CA GLN A 4 -12.34 -27.16 22.84
C GLN A 4 -12.16 -25.67 22.51
N TRP A 5 -12.05 -24.80 23.53
CA TRP A 5 -11.83 -23.36 23.30
C TRP A 5 -10.40 -23.13 22.78
N GLN A 6 -9.42 -23.85 23.34
CA GLN A 6 -8.02 -23.78 22.92
C GLN A 6 -7.84 -24.27 21.48
N GLN A 7 -8.53 -25.36 21.11
CA GLN A 7 -8.57 -25.87 19.75
C GLN A 7 -9.18 -24.87 18.76
N LYS A 8 -10.30 -24.21 19.14
CA LYS A 8 -10.91 -23.17 18.31
C LYS A 8 -10.02 -21.94 18.18
N TYR A 9 -9.38 -21.48 19.25
CA TYR A 9 -8.39 -20.40 19.20
C TYR A 9 -7.26 -20.72 18.23
N LEU A 10 -6.68 -21.91 18.32
CA LEU A 10 -5.62 -22.34 17.41
C LEU A 10 -6.12 -22.45 15.97
N TYR A 11 -7.34 -22.91 15.75
CA TYR A 11 -7.92 -22.98 14.41
C TYR A 11 -7.98 -21.58 13.79
N GLU A 12 -8.47 -20.58 14.52
CA GLU A 12 -8.54 -19.19 14.07
C GLU A 12 -7.15 -18.55 13.85
N TYR A 13 -6.20 -18.82 14.74
CA TYR A 13 -4.80 -18.40 14.61
C TYR A 13 -4.16 -18.96 13.33
N ASN A 14 -4.30 -20.26 13.10
CA ASN A 14 -3.77 -20.90 11.90
C ASN A 14 -4.54 -20.46 10.64
N GLU A 15 -5.83 -20.12 10.74
CA GLU A 15 -6.57 -19.58 9.60
C GLU A 15 -6.03 -18.21 9.16
N LEU A 16 -5.79 -17.28 10.09
CA LEU A 16 -5.18 -15.98 9.78
C LEU A 16 -3.83 -16.11 9.07
N ILE A 17 -2.97 -17.01 9.55
CA ILE A 17 -1.65 -17.26 8.96
C ILE A 17 -1.79 -17.94 7.60
N SER A 18 -2.64 -18.96 7.49
CA SER A 18 -2.81 -19.74 6.25
C SER A 18 -3.31 -18.92 5.05
N GLN A 19 -4.00 -17.82 5.32
CA GLN A 19 -4.62 -16.95 4.32
C GLN A 19 -3.79 -15.69 4.05
N PHE A 20 -2.71 -15.47 4.81
CA PHE A 20 -1.85 -14.33 4.61
C PHE A 20 -1.18 -14.40 3.24
N PRO A 21 -1.15 -13.30 2.46
CA PRO A 21 -0.59 -13.32 1.11
C PRO A 21 0.92 -13.54 1.20
N SER A 22 1.41 -14.68 0.67
CA SER A 22 2.85 -14.91 0.50
C SER A 22 3.34 -14.14 -0.73
N PRO A 23 4.37 -13.28 -0.62
CA PRO A 23 4.95 -12.59 -1.77
C PRO A 23 5.33 -13.54 -2.92
N GLU A 24 6.00 -14.64 -2.60
CA GLU A 24 6.40 -15.66 -3.59
C GLU A 24 5.19 -16.26 -4.32
N LYS A 25 4.14 -16.61 -3.58
CA LYS A 25 2.92 -17.17 -4.18
C LYS A 25 2.19 -16.16 -5.07
N ILE A 26 2.02 -14.93 -4.58
CA ILE A 26 1.34 -13.86 -5.33
C ILE A 26 2.09 -13.54 -6.62
N ILE A 27 3.42 -13.48 -6.57
CA ILE A 27 4.25 -13.20 -7.74
C ILE A 27 4.27 -14.41 -8.68
N SER A 28 4.40 -15.64 -8.18
CA SER A 28 4.33 -16.85 -8.99
C SER A 28 3.00 -16.98 -9.74
N ASP A 29 1.87 -16.76 -9.04
CA ASP A 29 0.54 -16.84 -9.66
C ASP A 29 0.34 -15.76 -10.71
N TYR A 30 0.88 -14.57 -10.46
CA TYR A 30 0.87 -13.50 -11.43
C TYR A 30 1.70 -13.83 -12.68
N ILE A 31 2.90 -14.38 -12.49
CA ILE A 31 3.76 -14.81 -13.61
C ILE A 31 3.07 -15.90 -14.41
N LYS A 32 2.46 -16.89 -13.74
CA LYS A 32 1.66 -17.96 -14.38
C LYS A 32 0.47 -17.40 -15.14
N ASP A 33 -0.26 -16.45 -14.56
CA ASP A 33 -1.37 -15.78 -15.23
C ASP A 33 -0.88 -15.09 -16.51
N ARG A 34 0.25 -14.39 -16.47
CA ARG A 34 0.84 -13.74 -17.65
C ARG A 34 1.39 -14.70 -18.67
N PHE A 35 1.98 -15.81 -18.25
CA PHE A 35 2.41 -16.88 -19.15
C PHE A 35 1.22 -17.59 -19.80
N ASN A 36 0.01 -17.50 -19.25
CA ASN A 36 -1.20 -18.07 -19.84
C ASN A 36 -1.99 -17.07 -20.71
N THR A 37 -1.93 -15.78 -20.41
CA THR A 37 -2.75 -14.75 -21.06
C THR A 37 -1.93 -13.94 -22.07
N ASP A 38 -0.91 -13.24 -21.59
CA ASP A 38 -0.18 -12.24 -22.35
C ASP A 38 1.01 -12.85 -23.10
N LEU A 39 1.73 -13.79 -22.47
CA LEU A 39 2.90 -14.47 -23.02
C LEU A 39 2.62 -15.97 -23.19
N HIS A 40 1.53 -16.30 -23.88
CA HIS A 40 1.02 -17.67 -24.01
C HIS A 40 2.03 -18.71 -24.53
N TRP A 41 3.11 -18.29 -25.21
CA TRP A 41 4.21 -19.19 -25.61
C TRP A 41 5.10 -19.64 -24.44
N PHE A 42 4.94 -19.07 -23.25
CA PHE A 42 5.54 -19.51 -21.99
C PHE A 42 4.57 -20.25 -21.07
N ASN A 43 3.36 -20.62 -21.51
CA ASN A 43 2.40 -21.36 -20.69
C ASN A 43 2.91 -22.71 -20.13
N TRP A 44 3.96 -23.26 -20.71
CA TRP A 44 4.65 -24.47 -20.28
C TRP A 44 5.64 -24.21 -19.14
N ALA A 45 6.05 -22.96 -18.92
CA ALA A 45 7.06 -22.57 -17.96
C ALA A 45 6.43 -22.45 -16.57
N ASP A 46 6.90 -23.27 -15.64
CA ASP A 46 6.58 -23.10 -14.23
C ASP A 46 7.69 -22.27 -13.56
N PRO A 47 7.42 -21.00 -13.19
CA PRO A 47 8.44 -20.11 -12.65
C PRO A 47 9.04 -20.58 -11.32
N ASP A 48 8.38 -21.50 -10.61
CA ASP A 48 8.89 -22.06 -9.36
C ASP A 48 9.82 -23.28 -9.57
N ASN A 49 9.80 -23.87 -10.77
CA ASN A 49 10.57 -25.08 -11.12
C ASN A 49 11.56 -24.84 -12.29
N LEU A 50 11.73 -23.60 -12.68
CA LEU A 50 12.77 -23.14 -13.60
C LEU A 50 13.74 -22.24 -12.85
N TYR A 51 15.02 -22.40 -13.14
CA TYR A 51 16.09 -21.74 -12.41
C TYR A 51 16.85 -20.76 -13.30
N PHE A 52 16.87 -19.50 -12.90
CA PHE A 52 17.78 -18.50 -13.44
C PHE A 52 19.13 -18.67 -12.75
N ILE A 53 20.17 -19.00 -13.51
CA ILE A 53 21.51 -19.29 -12.97
C ILE A 53 22.52 -18.36 -13.62
N GLN A 54 23.31 -17.65 -12.80
CA GLN A 54 24.42 -16.81 -13.25
C GLN A 54 25.75 -17.54 -13.08
N PHE A 55 26.68 -17.27 -13.99
CA PHE A 55 28.01 -17.88 -14.04
C PHE A 55 29.09 -16.83 -14.27
N SER A 56 30.29 -17.10 -13.76
CA SER A 56 31.50 -16.31 -14.00
C SER A 56 32.25 -16.74 -15.28
N GLN A 57 31.91 -17.89 -15.83
CA GLN A 57 32.48 -18.48 -17.02
C GLN A 57 31.41 -18.66 -18.09
N SER A 58 31.80 -18.56 -19.35
CA SER A 58 30.95 -18.85 -20.50
C SER A 58 31.74 -19.56 -21.60
N ARG A 59 31.11 -20.54 -22.25
CA ARG A 59 31.72 -21.31 -23.35
C ARG A 59 30.72 -21.41 -24.48
N SER A 60 31.16 -21.12 -25.70
CA SER A 60 30.26 -21.16 -26.87
C SER A 60 29.75 -22.57 -27.13
N ASN A 61 28.43 -22.69 -27.30
CA ASN A 61 27.74 -23.90 -27.70
C ASN A 61 26.64 -23.56 -28.70
N HIS A 62 26.87 -23.86 -29.98
CA HIS A 62 25.92 -23.57 -31.08
C HIS A 62 24.63 -24.41 -31.03
N ARG A 63 24.48 -25.34 -30.07
CA ARG A 63 23.29 -26.18 -29.91
C ARG A 63 22.39 -25.74 -28.77
N SER A 64 22.91 -24.98 -27.79
CA SER A 64 22.12 -24.47 -26.69
C SER A 64 21.29 -23.26 -27.15
N TYR A 65 20.20 -23.02 -26.44
CA TYR A 65 19.24 -21.95 -26.71
C TYR A 65 19.87 -20.57 -26.52
N THR A 66 20.75 -20.43 -25.51
CA THR A 66 21.48 -19.18 -25.26
C THR A 66 22.70 -19.00 -26.17
N GLY A 67 23.18 -20.07 -26.83
CA GLY A 67 24.45 -20.08 -27.56
C GLY A 67 25.67 -20.34 -26.67
N TRP A 68 25.46 -20.56 -25.37
CA TRP A 68 26.49 -20.79 -24.36
C TRP A 68 26.19 -22.02 -23.50
N ASP A 69 27.24 -22.66 -23.00
CA ASP A 69 27.19 -23.65 -21.93
C ASP A 69 28.09 -23.21 -20.76
N HIS A 70 27.79 -23.73 -19.56
CA HIS A 70 28.43 -23.32 -18.32
C HIS A 70 28.72 -24.50 -17.39
N LEU A 71 29.79 -24.39 -16.60
CA LEU A 71 30.15 -25.37 -15.58
C LEU A 71 29.66 -24.96 -14.19
N ASP A 72 29.23 -25.94 -13.39
CA ASP A 72 28.73 -25.72 -12.01
C ASP A 72 29.76 -25.03 -11.11
N GLU A 73 31.06 -25.35 -11.31
CA GLU A 73 32.16 -24.79 -10.51
C GLU A 73 32.31 -23.27 -10.66
N HIS A 74 31.73 -22.69 -11.71
CA HIS A 74 31.76 -21.25 -11.99
C HIS A 74 30.43 -20.55 -11.69
N LYS A 75 29.47 -21.24 -11.08
CA LYS A 75 28.15 -20.72 -10.73
C LYS A 75 28.25 -19.65 -9.64
N THR A 76 27.73 -18.46 -9.92
CA THR A 76 27.77 -17.31 -9.01
C THR A 76 26.46 -17.09 -8.28
N ASN A 77 25.33 -17.44 -8.90
CA ASN A 77 24.01 -17.23 -8.34
C ASN A 77 23.00 -18.23 -8.92
N VAL A 78 22.02 -18.65 -8.12
CA VAL A 78 20.94 -19.57 -8.52
C VAL A 78 19.66 -19.11 -7.87
N MET A 79 18.60 -18.98 -8.63
CA MET A 79 17.28 -18.61 -8.11
C MET A 79 16.19 -19.22 -8.99
N THR A 80 15.01 -19.47 -8.45
CA THR A 80 13.83 -19.72 -9.30
C THR A 80 13.49 -18.46 -10.07
N LEU A 81 12.68 -18.57 -11.12
CA LEU A 81 12.20 -17.39 -11.83
C LEU A 81 11.40 -16.47 -10.90
N THR A 82 10.53 -17.03 -10.05
CA THR A 82 9.77 -16.26 -9.04
C THR A 82 10.70 -15.52 -8.08
N GLN A 83 11.72 -16.18 -7.54
CA GLN A 83 12.72 -15.53 -6.67
C GLN A 83 13.47 -14.42 -7.39
N ALA A 84 13.81 -14.63 -8.65
CA ALA A 84 14.48 -13.62 -9.47
C ALA A 84 13.61 -12.37 -9.64
N ALA A 85 12.31 -12.55 -9.89
CA ALA A 85 11.34 -11.46 -9.98
C ALA A 85 11.22 -10.68 -8.67
N MET A 86 11.13 -11.38 -7.53
CA MET A 86 11.03 -10.78 -6.20
C MET A 86 12.25 -9.94 -5.83
N LEU A 87 13.44 -10.37 -6.27
CA LEU A 87 14.71 -9.69 -5.99
C LEU A 87 15.07 -8.60 -7.01
N ASN A 88 14.11 -8.22 -7.86
CA ASN A 88 14.30 -7.26 -8.94
C ASN A 88 15.59 -7.56 -9.74
N ILE A 89 15.84 -8.83 -10.11
CA ILE A 89 17.12 -9.27 -10.72
C ILE A 89 17.47 -8.48 -11.99
N SER A 90 16.45 -7.93 -12.65
CA SER A 90 16.52 -7.03 -13.80
C SER A 90 17.40 -5.81 -13.53
N ASN A 91 17.41 -5.28 -12.30
CA ASN A 91 18.25 -4.15 -11.89
C ASN A 91 19.75 -4.50 -11.77
N ARG A 92 20.14 -5.78 -11.84
CA ARG A 92 21.55 -6.22 -11.75
C ARG A 92 22.26 -6.29 -13.10
N PHE A 93 21.54 -6.10 -14.20
CA PHE A 93 22.09 -6.13 -15.56
C PHE A 93 21.90 -4.77 -16.22
N SER A 94 22.98 -4.19 -16.74
CA SER A 94 22.92 -2.93 -17.52
C SER A 94 22.31 -3.14 -18.91
N THR A 95 22.50 -4.34 -19.48
CA THR A 95 21.93 -4.81 -20.75
C THR A 95 21.42 -6.24 -20.54
N TYR A 96 20.19 -6.54 -20.96
CA TYR A 96 19.62 -7.85 -20.65
C TYR A 96 20.11 -8.95 -21.59
N ASP A 97 20.53 -8.60 -22.81
CA ASP A 97 21.17 -9.55 -23.73
C ASP A 97 22.50 -10.07 -23.20
N ASP A 98 23.23 -9.25 -22.43
CA ASP A 98 24.47 -9.68 -21.77
C ASP A 98 24.19 -10.85 -20.80
N ALA A 99 22.99 -10.90 -20.21
CA ALA A 99 22.58 -12.01 -19.35
C ALA A 99 22.51 -13.34 -20.11
N ASN A 100 22.24 -13.37 -21.42
CA ASN A 100 22.25 -14.62 -22.19
C ASN A 100 23.65 -15.25 -22.27
N ALA A 101 24.71 -14.45 -22.14
CA ALA A 101 26.09 -14.92 -22.20
C ALA A 101 26.65 -15.34 -20.84
N VAL A 102 26.14 -14.78 -19.74
CA VAL A 102 26.64 -15.03 -18.38
C VAL A 102 25.61 -15.67 -17.46
N ALA A 103 24.43 -16.01 -17.99
CA ALA A 103 23.37 -16.70 -17.30
C ALA A 103 22.60 -17.62 -18.26
N GLY A 104 21.77 -18.49 -17.68
CA GLY A 104 20.84 -19.32 -18.44
C GLY A 104 19.64 -19.72 -17.59
N ILE A 105 18.56 -20.15 -18.25
CA ILE A 105 17.38 -20.70 -17.59
C ILE A 105 17.40 -22.22 -17.76
N TYR A 106 17.37 -22.93 -16.63
CA TYR A 106 17.53 -24.37 -16.59
C TYR A 106 16.38 -25.05 -15.84
N ARG A 107 16.18 -26.32 -16.13
CA ARG A 107 15.17 -27.18 -15.46
C ARG A 107 15.70 -27.82 -14.17
N THR A 108 16.98 -27.57 -13.84
CA THR A 108 17.65 -28.05 -12.63
C THR A 108 18.55 -26.95 -12.06
N SER A 109 18.71 -26.92 -10.74
CA SER A 109 19.60 -26.00 -10.02
C SER A 109 21.02 -26.56 -9.82
N SER A 110 21.22 -27.85 -10.09
CA SER A 110 22.50 -28.55 -9.96
C SER A 110 22.70 -29.54 -11.11
N ALA A 111 23.82 -29.40 -11.80
CA ALA A 111 24.30 -30.28 -12.86
C ALA A 111 25.79 -30.01 -13.06
N THR A 112 26.60 -30.99 -13.44
CA THR A 112 28.04 -30.76 -13.72
C THR A 112 28.27 -29.81 -14.89
N LEU A 113 27.37 -29.85 -15.87
CA LEU A 113 27.37 -29.02 -17.08
C LEU A 113 25.93 -28.54 -17.32
N PHE A 114 25.78 -27.24 -17.53
CA PHE A 114 24.53 -26.58 -17.88
C PHE A 114 24.57 -26.29 -19.39
N ASP A 115 23.84 -27.06 -20.17
CA ASP A 115 23.89 -27.12 -21.64
C ASP A 115 22.49 -27.33 -22.26
N GLU A 116 22.45 -27.67 -23.55
CA GLU A 116 21.20 -27.87 -24.29
C GLU A 116 20.30 -28.99 -23.75
N LYS A 117 20.85 -29.89 -22.91
CA LYS A 117 20.14 -31.07 -22.38
C LYS A 117 19.29 -30.75 -21.17
N ASN A 118 19.63 -29.70 -20.42
CA ASN A 118 18.93 -29.31 -19.20
C ASN A 118 18.39 -27.87 -19.22
N GLU A 119 18.61 -27.13 -20.31
CA GLU A 119 18.03 -25.80 -20.50
C GLU A 119 16.50 -25.80 -20.62
N ALA A 120 15.90 -24.71 -20.16
CA ALA A 120 14.56 -24.31 -20.53
C ALA A 120 14.64 -23.48 -21.82
N LYS A 121 13.63 -23.58 -22.69
CA LYS A 121 13.58 -22.83 -23.95
C LYS A 121 13.07 -21.40 -23.70
N MET A 122 13.77 -20.68 -22.84
CA MET A 122 13.52 -19.30 -22.43
C MET A 122 14.88 -18.64 -22.22
N LEU A 123 15.11 -17.50 -22.87
CA LEU A 123 16.34 -16.74 -22.67
C LEU A 123 16.28 -15.97 -21.35
N PRO A 124 17.42 -15.81 -20.64
CA PRO A 124 17.52 -14.88 -19.52
C PRO A 124 17.00 -13.48 -19.86
N SER A 125 17.40 -12.92 -21.01
CA SER A 125 16.93 -11.63 -21.51
C SER A 125 15.41 -11.53 -21.62
N GLU A 126 14.75 -12.53 -22.23
CA GLU A 126 13.28 -12.59 -22.34
C GLU A 126 12.60 -12.53 -20.97
N TYR A 127 13.16 -13.23 -19.98
CA TYR A 127 12.60 -13.24 -18.63
C TYR A 127 12.87 -11.95 -17.85
N LEU A 128 14.10 -11.44 -17.89
CA LEU A 128 14.48 -10.19 -17.24
C LEU A 128 13.60 -9.03 -17.71
N SER A 129 13.29 -9.03 -19.00
CA SER A 129 12.45 -7.99 -19.56
C SER A 129 11.00 -8.12 -19.12
N PHE A 130 10.43 -9.32 -19.16
CA PHE A 130 9.08 -9.56 -18.67
C PHE A 130 8.87 -9.12 -17.20
N ILE A 131 9.85 -9.36 -16.32
CA ILE A 131 9.74 -8.94 -14.92
C ILE A 131 9.93 -7.43 -14.75
N TYR A 132 10.58 -6.75 -15.69
CA TYR A 132 10.75 -5.29 -15.64
C TYR A 132 9.43 -4.55 -15.71
N ASP A 133 8.37 -5.04 -16.36
CA ASP A 133 7.06 -4.34 -16.29
C ASP A 133 6.29 -4.63 -15.03
N CYS A 134 6.63 -5.72 -14.36
CA CYS A 134 5.74 -6.23 -13.35
C CYS A 134 5.79 -5.32 -12.13
N ASP A 135 4.73 -4.56 -11.89
CA ASP A 135 4.55 -3.86 -10.62
C ASP A 135 4.14 -4.86 -9.52
N PHE A 136 5.15 -5.51 -8.95
CA PHE A 136 4.95 -6.46 -7.86
C PHE A 136 4.54 -5.78 -6.55
N ALA A 137 4.88 -4.50 -6.35
CA ALA A 137 4.54 -3.74 -5.16
C ALA A 137 3.05 -3.39 -5.12
N GLY A 138 2.49 -2.82 -6.19
CA GLY A 138 1.05 -2.58 -6.28
C GLY A 138 0.24 -3.86 -6.32
N LEU A 139 0.74 -4.93 -6.97
CA LEU A 139 0.13 -6.26 -6.92
C LEU A 139 0.02 -6.78 -5.48
N TYR A 140 1.10 -6.69 -4.70
CA TYR A 140 1.11 -7.18 -3.33
C TYR A 140 0.30 -6.30 -2.37
N ASN A 141 0.32 -4.97 -2.56
CA ASN A 141 -0.55 -4.04 -1.83
C ASN A 141 -2.03 -4.35 -2.07
N LYS A 142 -2.42 -4.66 -3.30
CA LYS A 142 -3.78 -5.13 -3.59
C LYS A 142 -4.11 -6.42 -2.84
N ALA A 143 -3.19 -7.40 -2.85
CA ALA A 143 -3.39 -8.66 -2.12
C ALA A 143 -3.54 -8.46 -0.60
N LEU A 144 -2.80 -7.52 -0.01
CA LEU A 144 -2.95 -7.13 1.39
C LEU A 144 -4.29 -6.43 1.65
N SER A 145 -4.74 -5.55 0.75
CA SER A 145 -6.05 -4.92 0.83
C SER A 145 -7.18 -5.95 0.84
N ASP A 146 -7.13 -6.90 -0.09
CA ASP A 146 -8.08 -8.01 -0.19
C ASP A 146 -8.06 -8.87 1.08
N TYR A 147 -6.86 -9.20 1.60
CA TYR A 147 -6.69 -9.92 2.86
C TYR A 147 -7.34 -9.17 4.04
N TRP A 148 -7.00 -7.90 4.24
CA TRP A 148 -7.55 -7.14 5.37
C TRP A 148 -9.06 -6.91 5.25
N SER A 149 -9.60 -6.81 4.03
CA SER A 149 -11.04 -6.72 3.82
C SER A 149 -11.81 -7.93 4.37
N GLN A 150 -11.15 -9.10 4.42
CA GLN A 150 -11.74 -10.37 4.86
C GLN A 150 -11.36 -10.74 6.30
N TYR A 151 -10.12 -10.48 6.72
CA TYR A 151 -9.54 -11.03 7.95
C TYR A 151 -9.33 -10.01 9.08
N TYR A 152 -9.59 -8.71 8.86
CA TYR A 152 -9.41 -7.66 9.87
C TYR A 152 -10.17 -7.92 11.18
N GLU A 153 -11.45 -8.26 11.10
CA GLU A 153 -12.25 -8.59 12.30
C GLU A 153 -11.73 -9.79 13.06
N ARG A 154 -11.18 -10.77 12.34
CA ARG A 154 -10.64 -11.99 12.93
C ARG A 154 -9.33 -11.72 13.67
N LEU A 155 -8.44 -10.89 13.10
CA LEU A 155 -7.23 -10.43 13.78
C LEU A 155 -7.57 -9.78 15.13
N LYS A 156 -8.49 -8.81 15.11
CA LYS A 156 -8.90 -8.05 16.29
C LYS A 156 -9.41 -8.93 17.41
N LEU A 157 -10.30 -9.87 17.09
CA LEU A 157 -10.84 -10.79 18.09
C LEU A 157 -9.76 -11.73 18.61
N LEU A 158 -8.88 -12.23 17.74
CA LEU A 158 -7.82 -13.12 18.17
C LEU A 158 -6.85 -12.40 19.11
N LEU A 159 -6.53 -11.13 18.86
CA LEU A 159 -5.69 -10.31 19.73
C LEU A 159 -6.33 -10.10 21.11
N LYS A 160 -7.65 -9.83 21.15
CA LYS A 160 -8.43 -9.79 22.39
C LYS A 160 -8.36 -11.11 23.16
N ASN A 161 -8.60 -12.21 22.47
CA ASN A 161 -8.58 -13.54 23.05
C ASN A 161 -7.16 -13.93 23.52
N TYR A 162 -6.12 -13.52 22.80
CA TYR A 162 -4.72 -13.69 23.19
C TYR A 162 -4.44 -12.96 24.51
N TYR A 163 -4.82 -11.69 24.61
CA TYR A 163 -4.65 -10.88 25.83
C TYR A 163 -5.33 -11.54 27.05
N VAL A 164 -6.63 -11.83 26.92
CA VAL A 164 -7.44 -12.39 28.02
C VAL A 164 -6.95 -13.79 28.41
N SER A 165 -6.68 -14.65 27.43
CA SER A 165 -6.21 -16.01 27.72
C SER A 165 -4.82 -16.02 28.36
N SER A 166 -3.94 -15.11 27.94
CA SER A 166 -2.59 -15.00 28.46
C SER A 166 -2.57 -14.55 29.92
N ILE A 167 -3.28 -13.48 30.29
CA ILE A 167 -3.31 -13.03 31.68
C ILE A 167 -3.97 -14.07 32.61
N LEU A 168 -5.02 -14.74 32.14
CA LEU A 168 -5.67 -15.82 32.88
C LEU A 168 -4.73 -17.01 33.11
N TYR A 169 -3.94 -17.37 32.10
CA TYR A 169 -2.95 -18.43 32.19
C TYR A 169 -1.84 -18.07 33.18
N LEU A 170 -1.27 -16.86 33.08
CA LEU A 170 -0.22 -16.39 33.99
C LEU A 170 -0.71 -16.36 35.45
N HIS A 171 -1.94 -15.91 35.70
CA HIS A 171 -2.51 -15.86 37.04
C HIS A 171 -2.72 -17.26 37.62
N LYS A 172 -3.26 -18.20 36.82
CA LYS A 172 -3.45 -19.59 37.26
C LYS A 172 -2.15 -20.32 37.58
N ASN A 173 -1.05 -19.91 36.98
CA ASN A 173 0.28 -20.47 37.23
C ASN A 173 1.08 -19.66 38.27
N ASN A 174 0.46 -18.72 38.99
CA ASN A 174 1.10 -17.85 39.99
C ASN A 174 2.29 -17.03 39.44
N LEU A 175 2.29 -16.72 38.14
CA LEU A 175 3.31 -15.87 37.49
C LEU A 175 2.97 -14.38 37.56
N VAL A 176 1.70 -14.07 37.81
CA VAL A 176 1.21 -12.72 38.14
C VAL A 176 0.31 -12.81 39.37
N SER A 177 0.31 -11.77 40.18
CA SER A 177 -0.58 -11.62 41.33
C SER A 177 -2.03 -11.43 40.91
N LYS A 178 -2.97 -11.66 41.84
CA LYS A 178 -4.39 -11.36 41.60
C LYS A 178 -4.61 -9.88 41.28
N GLU A 179 -3.89 -8.98 41.94
CA GLU A 179 -3.97 -7.54 41.68
C GLU A 179 -3.51 -7.16 40.26
N GLU A 180 -2.47 -7.81 39.74
CA GLU A 180 -1.99 -7.60 38.37
C GLU A 180 -2.95 -8.19 37.33
N HIS A 181 -3.51 -9.37 37.61
CA HIS A 181 -4.57 -9.96 36.80
C HIS A 181 -5.78 -9.03 36.70
N ASP A 182 -6.28 -8.57 37.86
CA ASP A 182 -7.46 -7.71 37.92
C ASP A 182 -7.17 -6.37 37.24
N PHE A 183 -5.97 -5.79 37.41
CA PHE A 183 -5.55 -4.57 36.70
C PHE A 183 -5.59 -4.73 35.18
N ALA A 184 -5.04 -5.82 34.65
CA ALA A 184 -5.04 -6.07 33.20
C ALA A 184 -6.46 -6.27 32.65
N MET A 185 -7.34 -6.94 33.39
CA MET A 185 -8.74 -7.09 32.98
C MET A 185 -9.52 -5.77 33.06
N ASP A 186 -9.33 -5.01 34.14
CA ASP A 186 -9.94 -3.69 34.34
C ASP A 186 -9.48 -2.68 33.27
N ALA A 187 -8.24 -2.80 32.78
CA ALA A 187 -7.70 -1.95 31.72
C ALA A 187 -8.52 -2.03 30.43
N LEU A 188 -9.09 -3.19 30.07
CA LEU A 188 -9.89 -3.36 28.86
C LEU A 188 -11.16 -2.50 28.86
N ASN A 189 -11.73 -2.28 30.05
CA ASN A 189 -12.92 -1.45 30.25
C ASN A 189 -12.57 -0.04 30.74
N ARG A 190 -11.29 0.25 31.01
CA ARG A 190 -10.80 1.47 31.67
C ARG A 190 -11.42 1.70 33.04
N ASP A 191 -11.75 0.61 33.74
CA ASP A 191 -12.25 0.68 35.11
C ASP A 191 -11.16 1.22 36.06
N LYS A 192 -11.56 1.73 37.22
CA LYS A 192 -10.64 2.27 38.25
C LYS A 192 -9.68 3.35 37.75
N ASN A 193 -10.14 4.21 36.83
CA ASN A 193 -9.38 5.32 36.24
C ASN A 193 -8.08 4.88 35.53
N ILE A 194 -8.08 3.70 34.90
CA ILE A 194 -6.96 3.24 34.08
C ILE A 194 -6.98 3.98 32.74
N SER A 195 -5.86 4.63 32.41
CA SER A 195 -5.61 5.27 31.11
C SER A 195 -4.75 4.37 30.24
N LEU A 196 -5.01 4.36 28.94
CA LEU A 196 -4.33 3.53 27.95
C LEU A 196 -3.60 4.42 26.94
N PHE A 197 -2.43 3.99 26.49
CA PHE A 197 -1.56 4.76 25.62
C PHE A 197 -0.79 3.84 24.66
N PHE A 198 -0.49 4.34 23.47
CA PHE A 198 0.44 3.66 22.56
C PHE A 198 1.85 3.70 23.17
N LEU A 199 2.64 2.64 22.96
CA LEU A 199 4.07 2.73 23.21
C LEU A 199 4.71 3.59 22.11
N ASP A 200 5.55 4.54 22.51
CA ASP A 200 6.40 5.28 21.59
C ASP A 200 7.88 5.23 22.01
N VAL A 201 8.75 5.35 21.01
CA VAL A 201 10.19 5.57 21.15
C VAL A 201 10.53 6.79 20.31
N TYR A 202 10.92 7.89 20.97
CA TYR A 202 11.25 9.16 20.30
C TYR A 202 10.16 9.69 19.35
N GLY A 203 8.88 9.47 19.67
CA GLY A 203 7.75 9.90 18.83
C GLY A 203 7.29 8.87 17.79
N TYR A 204 8.07 7.82 17.52
CA TYR A 204 7.63 6.72 16.67
C TYR A 204 6.75 5.76 17.47
N TYR A 205 5.55 5.46 16.98
CA TYR A 205 4.58 4.62 17.68
C TYR A 205 4.75 3.15 17.31
N SER A 206 4.69 2.27 18.31
CA SER A 206 4.64 0.83 18.08
C SER A 206 3.32 0.45 17.41
N SER A 207 3.39 -0.55 16.53
CA SER A 207 2.24 -1.09 15.81
C SER A 207 1.32 -1.99 16.65
N ASP A 208 1.84 -2.60 17.72
CA ASP A 208 1.12 -3.64 18.48
C ASP A 208 1.40 -3.65 20.00
N ILE A 209 2.27 -2.77 20.50
CA ILE A 209 2.51 -2.59 21.93
C ILE A 209 1.73 -1.38 22.45
N PHE A 210 1.07 -1.57 23.59
CA PHE A 210 0.45 -0.49 24.35
C PHE A 210 0.78 -0.59 25.83
N TRP A 211 0.53 0.48 26.57
CA TRP A 211 0.65 0.49 28.01
C TRP A 211 -0.57 1.11 28.70
N ALA A 212 -0.77 0.71 29.94
CA ALA A 212 -1.87 1.12 30.80
C ALA A 212 -1.31 1.68 32.11
N GLU A 213 -1.88 2.77 32.62
CA GLU A 213 -1.50 3.33 33.93
C GLU A 213 -2.70 3.78 34.76
N ASN A 214 -2.55 3.68 36.06
CA ASN A 214 -3.28 4.47 37.04
C ASN A 214 -2.29 5.02 38.08
N LYS A 215 -2.79 5.56 39.21
CA LYS A 215 -1.92 6.14 40.26
C LYS A 215 -0.99 5.14 40.95
N GLU A 216 -1.31 3.85 40.90
CA GLU A 216 -0.65 2.81 41.71
C GLU A 216 0.25 1.90 40.87
N LYS A 217 -0.09 1.70 39.59
CA LYS A 217 0.54 0.68 38.75
C LYS A 217 0.57 1.09 37.29
N VAL A 218 1.61 0.64 36.60
CA VAL A 218 1.78 0.74 35.14
C VAL A 218 2.01 -0.66 34.59
N MET A 219 1.39 -0.96 33.46
CA MET A 219 1.50 -2.22 32.74
C MET A 219 1.83 -1.94 31.28
N LEU A 220 2.85 -2.61 30.75
CA LEU A 220 3.12 -2.66 29.31
C LEU A 220 2.70 -4.03 28.78
N PHE A 221 1.95 -4.05 27.68
CA PHE A 221 1.55 -5.27 26.99
C PHE A 221 2.40 -5.47 25.74
N ILE A 222 3.25 -6.49 25.72
CA ILE A 222 4.15 -6.83 24.61
C ILE A 222 3.72 -8.17 24.02
N PRO A 223 3.04 -8.20 22.86
CA PRO A 223 2.71 -9.45 22.17
C PRO A 223 3.95 -10.33 21.89
N GLY A 224 3.79 -11.65 21.92
CA GLY A 224 4.88 -12.60 21.58
C GLY A 224 5.96 -12.81 22.65
N ALA A 225 6.08 -11.92 23.65
CA ALA A 225 7.02 -12.09 24.75
C ALA A 225 6.64 -13.27 25.66
N LYS A 226 7.63 -13.90 26.32
CA LYS A 226 7.41 -15.01 27.28
C LYS A 226 6.44 -14.62 28.39
N ASN A 227 6.55 -13.39 28.88
CA ASN A 227 5.55 -12.76 29.72
C ASN A 227 5.04 -11.51 28.99
N PRO A 228 3.85 -11.57 28.36
CA PRO A 228 3.31 -10.44 27.62
C PRO A 228 2.98 -9.23 28.50
N PHE A 229 3.00 -9.35 29.83
CA PHE A 229 2.60 -8.31 30.77
C PHE A 229 3.77 -7.89 31.65
N LEU A 230 4.26 -6.68 31.44
CA LEU A 230 5.33 -6.09 32.22
C LEU A 230 4.78 -5.04 33.17
N PHE A 231 4.71 -5.38 34.46
CA PHE A 231 4.21 -4.47 35.51
C PHE A 231 5.34 -3.72 36.21
N SER A 232 5.07 -2.46 36.57
CA SER A 232 5.92 -1.60 37.38
C SER A 232 5.08 -0.65 38.24
N ASN A 233 5.68 -0.05 39.26
CA ASN A 233 4.97 0.87 40.16
C ASN A 233 4.68 2.24 39.50
N ASN A 234 5.53 2.66 38.56
CA ASN A 234 5.40 3.92 37.83
C ASN A 234 6.19 3.89 36.51
N ARG A 235 5.97 4.90 35.67
CA ARG A 235 6.57 5.03 34.34
C ARG A 235 8.10 5.05 34.36
N ASN A 236 8.73 5.72 35.34
CA ASN A 236 10.19 5.78 35.43
C ASN A 236 10.80 4.41 35.77
N SER A 237 10.16 3.65 36.65
CA SER A 237 10.55 2.26 36.92
C SER A 237 10.39 1.37 35.67
N LEU A 238 9.32 1.57 34.89
CA LEU A 238 9.11 0.85 33.64
C LEU A 238 10.17 1.20 32.57
N ARG A 239 10.56 2.49 32.45
CA ARG A 239 11.67 2.94 31.58
C ARG A 239 12.99 2.25 31.93
N GLY A 240 13.33 2.21 33.22
CA GLY A 240 14.51 1.49 33.71
C GLY A 240 14.46 0.01 33.38
N ARG A 241 13.31 -0.64 33.61
CA ARG A 241 13.10 -2.06 33.31
C ARG A 241 13.21 -2.36 31.81
N LEU A 242 12.66 -1.52 30.94
CA LEU A 242 12.81 -1.64 29.49
C LEU A 242 14.27 -1.51 29.05
N LYS A 243 15.00 -0.54 29.62
CA LYS A 243 16.44 -0.38 29.39
C LYS A 243 17.23 -1.63 29.80
N GLU A 244 16.90 -2.23 30.94
CA GLU A 244 17.50 -3.49 31.39
C GLU A 244 17.20 -4.63 30.40
N LEU A 245 15.94 -4.77 29.95
CA LEU A 245 15.55 -5.80 28.99
C LEU A 245 16.31 -5.68 27.65
N ILE A 246 16.46 -4.48 27.09
CA ILE A 246 17.21 -4.31 25.82
C ILE A 246 18.72 -4.53 25.98
N LYS A 247 19.24 -4.42 27.21
CA LYS A 247 20.66 -4.69 27.55
C LYS A 247 20.92 -6.16 27.89
N GLU A 248 19.91 -6.88 28.40
CA GLU A 248 20.03 -8.26 28.91
C GLU A 248 20.61 -9.22 27.87
N GLU A 249 20.02 -9.26 26.67
CA GLU A 249 20.54 -10.05 25.55
C GLU A 249 21.05 -9.14 24.41
N LYS A 250 22.01 -9.67 23.64
CA LYS A 250 22.64 -8.92 22.54
C LYS A 250 21.60 -8.44 21.52
N ASP A 251 20.60 -9.26 21.22
CA ASP A 251 19.66 -9.00 20.14
C ASP A 251 18.33 -8.41 20.63
N ASN A 252 18.12 -8.23 21.93
CA ASN A 252 16.85 -7.70 22.46
C ASN A 252 16.49 -6.31 21.93
N ALA A 253 17.48 -5.46 21.62
CA ALA A 253 17.19 -4.15 21.01
C ALA A 253 16.60 -4.29 19.60
N SER A 254 17.12 -5.20 18.76
CA SER A 254 16.56 -5.44 17.42
C SER A 254 15.23 -6.17 17.50
N LEU A 255 15.08 -7.14 18.40
CA LEU A 255 13.81 -7.84 18.63
C LEU A 255 12.72 -6.87 19.10
N PHE A 256 13.03 -5.95 20.01
CA PHE A 256 12.07 -4.92 20.43
C PHE A 256 11.71 -3.97 19.27
N ALA A 257 12.69 -3.62 18.42
CA ALA A 257 12.43 -2.84 17.22
C ALA A 257 11.46 -3.54 16.24
N THR A 258 11.31 -4.87 16.30
CA THR A 258 10.36 -5.61 15.45
C THR A 258 8.89 -5.22 15.66
N HIS A 259 8.58 -4.45 16.71
CA HIS A 259 7.25 -3.94 17.01
C HIS A 259 6.93 -2.59 16.33
N PHE A 260 7.87 -2.04 15.56
CA PHE A 260 7.73 -0.78 14.79
C PHE A 260 7.74 -1.08 13.28
N SER A 261 7.26 -0.16 12.43
CA SER A 261 7.35 -0.35 10.98
C SER A 261 8.80 -0.37 10.50
N LEU A 262 9.08 -0.99 9.35
CA LEU A 262 10.41 -0.97 8.74
C LEU A 262 10.89 0.46 8.47
N PHE A 263 9.97 1.34 8.10
CA PHE A 263 10.23 2.76 7.87
C PHE A 263 10.69 3.47 9.16
N ASP A 264 9.92 3.37 10.25
CA ASP A 264 10.23 4.06 11.52
C ASP A 264 11.56 3.60 12.14
N ARG A 265 12.04 2.42 11.75
CA ARG A 265 13.32 1.87 12.19
C ARG A 265 14.51 2.52 11.50
N GLN A 266 14.34 3.08 10.30
CA GLN A 266 15.40 3.69 9.51
C GLN A 266 15.61 5.16 9.92
N ASP A 267 16.84 5.66 9.75
CA ASP A 267 17.13 7.07 10.00
C ASP A 267 16.57 7.94 8.86
N GLY A 268 15.91 9.04 9.22
CA GLY A 268 15.46 10.05 8.26
C GLY A 268 16.55 11.07 7.91
N THR A 269 16.23 12.06 7.07
CA THR A 269 17.17 13.11 6.67
C THR A 269 17.62 14.01 7.81
N SER A 270 16.78 14.15 8.84
CA SER A 270 16.98 15.11 9.94
C SER A 270 16.99 14.48 11.33
N TYR A 271 16.41 13.28 11.49
CA TYR A 271 16.23 12.64 12.79
C TYR A 271 16.58 11.15 12.72
N SER A 272 17.08 10.63 13.85
CA SER A 272 17.34 9.21 14.04
C SER A 272 16.05 8.39 14.10
N GLY A 273 16.06 7.20 13.52
CA GLY A 273 15.01 6.21 13.61
C GLY A 273 15.12 5.33 14.86
N VAL A 274 14.13 4.45 15.06
CA VAL A 274 14.01 3.60 16.25
C VAL A 274 15.26 2.75 16.49
N ASN A 275 15.88 2.19 15.45
CA ASN A 275 17.08 1.36 15.61
C ASN A 275 18.25 2.15 16.22
N THR A 276 18.49 3.36 15.72
CA THR A 276 19.57 4.23 16.20
C THR A 276 19.31 4.68 17.64
N VAL A 277 18.07 5.06 17.96
CA VAL A 277 17.66 5.45 19.32
C VAL A 277 17.85 4.28 20.30
N LEU A 278 17.29 3.09 20.02
CA LEU A 278 17.40 1.93 20.90
C LEU A 278 18.86 1.51 21.12
N ASN A 279 19.69 1.55 20.06
CA ASN A 279 21.11 1.27 20.18
C ASN A 279 21.85 2.33 21.02
N GLY A 280 21.46 3.60 20.90
CA GLY A 280 21.96 4.69 21.75
C GLY A 280 21.63 4.46 23.22
N ILE A 281 20.37 4.11 23.54
CA ILE A 281 19.93 3.79 24.91
C ILE A 281 20.69 2.56 25.45
N LYS A 282 20.86 1.51 24.62
CA LYS A 282 21.59 0.28 24.99
C LYS A 282 23.06 0.55 25.31
N LYS A 283 23.71 1.44 24.55
CA LYS A 283 25.13 1.79 24.71
C LYS A 283 25.38 2.97 25.66
N ASP A 284 24.32 3.57 26.21
CA ASP A 284 24.36 4.83 26.96
C ASP A 284 25.08 5.96 26.18
N HIS A 285 24.80 6.07 24.88
CA HIS A 285 25.46 7.02 23.98
C HIS A 285 24.43 7.83 23.17
N GLY A 286 24.41 9.16 23.36
CA GLY A 286 23.52 10.09 22.63
C GLY A 286 22.04 10.03 23.06
N PHE A 287 21.55 8.86 23.47
CA PHE A 287 20.18 8.63 23.90
C PHE A 287 20.14 7.94 25.28
N ASN A 288 19.05 8.14 26.02
CA ASN A 288 18.80 7.51 27.32
C ASN A 288 17.32 7.05 27.46
N GLU A 289 16.98 6.37 28.55
CA GLU A 289 15.66 5.79 28.77
C GLU A 289 14.48 6.78 28.82
N SER A 290 14.72 8.09 28.91
CA SER A 290 13.66 9.11 28.81
C SER A 290 13.00 9.12 27.43
N TYR A 291 13.68 8.61 26.41
CA TYR A 291 13.15 8.50 25.04
C TYR A 291 12.15 7.35 24.86
N PHE A 292 11.94 6.50 25.87
CA PHE A 292 10.75 5.66 25.96
C PHE A 292 9.58 6.47 26.51
N PHE A 293 8.38 6.27 25.95
CA PHE A 293 7.19 7.06 26.33
C PHE A 293 7.45 8.56 26.16
N TYR A 294 8.18 8.93 25.10
CA TYR A 294 8.62 10.29 24.83
C TYR A 294 7.44 11.16 24.42
N SER A 295 6.52 10.61 23.63
CA SER A 295 5.33 11.24 23.07
C SER A 295 4.09 10.40 23.45
N PRO A 296 3.68 10.40 24.74
CA PRO A 296 2.64 9.50 25.23
C PRO A 296 1.27 9.83 24.61
N LYS A 297 0.87 9.05 23.61
CA LYS A 297 -0.39 9.20 22.90
C LYS A 297 -1.50 8.34 23.50
N LYS A 298 -2.57 8.97 23.99
CA LYS A 298 -3.70 8.29 24.64
C LYS A 298 -4.50 7.48 23.63
N ILE A 299 -4.83 6.24 23.96
CA ILE A 299 -5.71 5.38 23.17
C ILE A 299 -7.14 5.73 23.55
N THR A 300 -7.86 6.34 22.61
CA THR A 300 -9.20 6.86 22.85
C THR A 300 -10.28 5.83 22.52
N GLU A 301 -9.98 4.82 21.71
CA GLU A 301 -10.88 3.75 21.30
C GLU A 301 -11.33 2.91 22.50
N ARG A 302 -12.65 2.80 22.74
CA ARG A 302 -13.30 1.97 23.77
C ARG A 302 -12.71 0.57 23.74
N ASN A 303 -12.53 0.02 22.54
CA ASN A 303 -11.79 -1.22 22.37
C ASN A 303 -10.36 -0.96 21.91
N ILE A 304 -9.40 -1.28 22.78
CA ILE A 304 -7.97 -1.14 22.47
C ILE A 304 -7.52 -2.01 21.29
N PHE A 305 -8.15 -3.16 21.07
CA PHE A 305 -7.75 -4.07 19.99
C PHE A 305 -8.17 -3.55 18.61
N GLU A 306 -9.16 -2.64 18.52
CA GLU A 306 -9.43 -1.88 17.29
C GLU A 306 -8.26 -0.95 16.96
N ALA A 307 -7.80 -0.19 17.96
CA ALA A 307 -6.67 0.72 17.83
C ALA A 307 -5.38 -0.01 17.44
N MET A 308 -5.12 -1.19 18.02
CA MET A 308 -3.97 -2.02 17.63
C MET A 308 -4.15 -2.59 16.22
N ALA A 309 -5.33 -3.16 15.90
CA ALA A 309 -5.55 -3.81 14.60
C ALA A 309 -5.39 -2.85 13.42
N ILE A 310 -5.83 -1.59 13.53
CA ILE A 310 -5.64 -0.60 12.47
C ILE A 310 -4.17 -0.24 12.26
N LEU A 311 -3.37 -0.17 13.32
CA LEU A 311 -1.92 0.06 13.20
C LEU A 311 -1.19 -1.13 12.59
N VAL A 312 -1.54 -2.36 12.98
CA VAL A 312 -1.00 -3.58 12.35
C VAL A 312 -1.32 -3.61 10.85
N LYS A 313 -2.57 -3.27 10.48
CA LYS A 313 -2.96 -3.15 9.06
C LYS A 313 -2.10 -2.12 8.34
N LYS A 314 -2.02 -0.88 8.85
CA LYS A 314 -1.21 0.21 8.25
C LYS A 314 0.25 -0.19 8.10
N ARG A 315 0.84 -0.78 9.14
CA ARG A 315 2.21 -1.30 9.12
C ARG A 315 2.41 -2.34 8.03
N SER A 316 1.47 -3.29 7.85
CA SER A 316 1.65 -4.34 6.84
C SER A 316 1.77 -3.80 5.41
N PHE A 317 1.10 -2.69 5.09
CA PHE A 317 1.26 -2.01 3.79
C PHE A 317 2.63 -1.32 3.69
N SER A 318 3.04 -0.60 4.74
CA SER A 318 4.36 0.07 4.79
C SER A 318 5.53 -0.91 4.68
N ASP A 319 5.48 -2.00 5.46
CA ASP A 319 6.49 -3.06 5.45
C ASP A 319 6.49 -3.79 4.11
N GLY A 320 5.31 -4.08 3.54
CA GLY A 320 5.17 -4.72 2.23
C GLY A 320 5.76 -3.90 1.09
N ASP A 321 5.52 -2.58 1.09
CA ASP A 321 6.11 -1.67 0.10
C ASP A 321 7.63 -1.65 0.21
N THR A 322 8.16 -1.51 1.43
CA THR A 322 9.62 -1.50 1.69
C THR A 322 10.29 -2.80 1.20
N LEU A 323 9.70 -3.96 1.50
CA LEU A 323 10.25 -5.27 1.16
C LEU A 323 10.27 -5.59 -0.33
N ILE A 324 9.28 -5.13 -1.08
CA ILE A 324 9.17 -5.41 -2.52
C ILE A 324 9.92 -4.35 -3.36
N THR A 325 10.05 -3.12 -2.87
CA THR A 325 10.64 -2.00 -3.64
C THR A 325 12.11 -1.71 -3.35
N SER A 326 12.63 -2.08 -2.16
CA SER A 326 13.97 -1.69 -1.68
C SER A 326 14.75 -2.87 -1.07
N ASP A 327 14.72 -4.02 -1.74
CA ASP A 327 15.24 -5.30 -1.25
C ASP A 327 16.78 -5.36 -1.12
N ALA A 328 17.53 -4.39 -1.68
CA ALA A 328 18.98 -4.32 -1.57
C ALA A 328 19.51 -4.03 -0.15
N GLU A 329 18.69 -3.42 0.72
CA GLU A 329 19.05 -3.06 2.10
C GLU A 329 18.28 -3.85 3.17
N ALA A 330 17.31 -4.69 2.76
CA ALA A 330 16.49 -5.47 3.68
C ALA A 330 17.29 -6.64 4.29
N LEU A 331 17.22 -6.79 5.61
CA LEU A 331 17.82 -7.92 6.33
C LEU A 331 16.97 -9.19 6.16
N LYS A 332 17.59 -10.36 6.35
CA LYS A 332 16.92 -11.68 6.30
C LYS A 332 15.68 -11.82 7.19
N GLU A 333 15.63 -11.06 8.28
CA GLU A 333 14.52 -11.08 9.26
C GLU A 333 13.41 -10.08 8.90
N ASP A 334 13.67 -9.15 7.97
CA ASP A 334 12.75 -8.04 7.71
C ASP A 334 11.46 -8.49 7.03
N ALA A 335 11.52 -9.54 6.21
CA ALA A 335 10.35 -10.13 5.57
C ALA A 335 9.33 -10.68 6.59
N LEU A 336 9.80 -11.20 7.72
CA LEU A 336 8.93 -11.76 8.75
C LEU A 336 8.21 -10.69 9.58
N ASN A 337 8.63 -9.43 9.49
CA ASN A 337 7.98 -8.31 10.17
C ASN A 337 6.51 -8.15 9.77
N MET A 338 6.16 -8.51 8.53
CA MET A 338 4.78 -8.48 8.03
C MET A 338 3.84 -9.43 8.81
N LEU A 339 4.39 -10.55 9.28
CA LEU A 339 3.67 -11.56 10.07
C LEU A 339 3.92 -11.41 11.57
N GLN A 340 4.81 -10.51 12.00
CA GLN A 340 5.29 -10.45 13.39
C GLN A 340 4.13 -10.40 14.39
N THR A 341 3.20 -9.47 14.22
CA THR A 341 2.07 -9.34 15.16
C THR A 341 1.12 -10.54 15.10
N ILE A 342 0.86 -11.09 13.91
CA ILE A 342 0.02 -12.28 13.77
C ILE A 342 0.66 -13.45 14.49
N LEU A 343 1.95 -13.70 14.27
CA LEU A 343 2.70 -14.79 14.89
C LEU A 343 2.82 -14.61 16.40
N SER A 344 2.91 -13.36 16.88
CA SER A 344 3.00 -12.98 18.30
C SER A 344 1.75 -13.34 19.11
N MET A 345 0.65 -13.67 18.45
CA MET A 345 -0.56 -14.24 19.09
C MET A 345 -0.49 -15.76 19.28
N ALA A 346 0.68 -16.37 19.10
CA ALA A 346 0.92 -17.75 19.52
C ALA A 346 0.49 -17.93 20.99
N PRO A 347 -0.36 -18.93 21.30
CA PRO A 347 -0.86 -19.06 22.67
C PRO A 347 0.28 -19.42 23.63
N ILE A 348 0.31 -18.77 24.79
CA ILE A 348 1.30 -19.09 25.85
C ILE A 348 0.93 -20.33 26.68
N PHE A 349 -0.28 -20.88 26.47
CA PHE A 349 -0.74 -22.10 27.12
C PHE A 349 -0.39 -23.32 26.26
N ASP A 350 -0.06 -24.43 26.93
CA ASP A 350 0.25 -25.67 26.25
C ASP A 350 -0.99 -26.27 25.55
N VAL A 351 -0.79 -26.73 24.32
CA VAL A 351 -1.77 -27.54 23.60
C VAL A 351 -1.11 -28.83 23.14
N VAL A 352 -1.69 -29.96 23.57
CA VAL A 352 -1.22 -31.29 23.22
C VAL A 352 -2.20 -31.91 22.25
N LEU A 353 -1.85 -31.89 20.96
CA LEU A 353 -2.54 -32.63 19.91
C LEU A 353 -1.52 -33.38 19.05
N PRO A 354 -1.76 -34.66 18.72
CA PRO A 354 -0.90 -35.40 17.81
C PRO A 354 -0.72 -34.66 16.49
N GLU A 355 0.51 -34.63 15.99
CA GLU A 355 0.89 -34.04 14.68
C GLU A 355 0.69 -32.51 14.54
N LEU A 356 0.24 -31.83 15.60
CA LEU A 356 0.13 -30.37 15.60
C LEU A 356 1.51 -29.72 15.69
N SER A 357 1.84 -28.85 14.74
CA SER A 357 3.09 -28.09 14.74
C SER A 357 2.93 -26.81 15.56
N LEU A 358 3.69 -26.66 16.65
CA LEU A 358 3.69 -25.47 17.50
C LEU A 358 4.78 -24.47 17.09
N PRO A 359 4.62 -23.15 17.30
CA PRO A 359 5.63 -22.15 16.94
C PRO A 359 7.05 -22.46 17.41
N LEU A 360 7.20 -22.97 18.65
CA LEU A 360 8.49 -23.43 19.18
C LEU A 360 9.14 -24.52 18.31
N SER A 361 8.35 -25.50 17.87
CA SER A 361 8.81 -26.58 16.97
C SER A 361 9.16 -26.09 15.56
N LEU A 362 8.68 -24.89 15.20
CA LEU A 362 9.02 -24.20 13.96
C LEU A 362 10.23 -23.27 14.10
N GLY A 363 10.90 -23.24 15.26
CA GLY A 363 12.04 -22.36 15.50
C GLY A 363 11.65 -20.90 15.79
N ILE A 364 10.39 -20.64 16.12
CA ILE A 364 9.88 -19.34 16.57
C ILE A 364 9.94 -19.33 18.10
N LEU A 365 10.84 -18.53 18.66
CA LEU A 365 11.10 -18.48 20.10
C LEU A 365 10.56 -17.20 20.72
N SER A 366 9.80 -17.30 21.80
CA SER A 366 9.47 -16.13 22.64
C SER A 366 10.70 -15.70 23.45
N THR A 367 10.99 -14.40 23.47
CA THR A 367 12.00 -13.74 24.32
C THR A 367 11.32 -12.84 25.34
N SER A 368 12.08 -12.01 26.08
CA SER A 368 11.49 -11.04 27.01
C SER A 368 10.84 -9.84 26.31
N VAL A 369 11.10 -9.64 25.01
CA VAL A 369 10.70 -8.44 24.25
C VAL A 369 9.96 -8.74 22.94
N GLY A 370 9.58 -10.00 22.69
CA GLY A 370 8.83 -10.39 21.49
C GLY A 370 9.22 -11.78 20.99
N LEU A 371 8.98 -12.04 19.71
CA LEU A 371 9.42 -13.27 19.04
C LEU A 371 10.79 -13.10 18.39
N SER A 372 11.59 -14.18 18.42
CA SER A 372 12.81 -14.34 17.66
C SER A 372 12.66 -15.48 16.65
N PHE A 373 13.10 -15.23 15.43
CA PHE A 373 13.14 -16.20 14.34
C PHE A 373 14.54 -16.80 14.12
N ASP A 374 15.51 -16.51 14.99
CA ASP A 374 16.90 -16.94 14.82
C ASP A 374 17.03 -18.46 14.63
N LYS A 375 16.26 -19.27 15.37
CA LYS A 375 16.30 -20.74 15.18
C LYS A 375 15.69 -21.20 13.87
N LEU A 376 14.65 -20.53 13.38
CA LEU A 376 14.09 -20.80 12.06
C LEU A 376 15.08 -20.42 10.95
N ILE A 377 15.72 -19.26 11.07
CA ILE A 377 16.57 -18.68 10.02
C ILE A 377 18.00 -19.23 10.03
N ASN A 378 18.61 -19.40 11.20
CA ASN A 378 20.03 -19.77 11.37
C ASN A 378 20.23 -21.13 12.08
N GLY A 379 19.20 -21.73 12.68
CA GLY A 379 19.36 -22.96 13.46
C GLY A 379 19.54 -24.23 12.62
N ASP A 380 20.45 -25.11 13.03
CA ASP A 380 20.81 -26.35 12.30
C ASP A 380 19.62 -27.27 12.00
N THR A 381 18.57 -27.24 12.84
CA THR A 381 17.35 -28.05 12.68
C THR A 381 16.67 -27.87 11.32
N PHE A 382 16.79 -26.69 10.72
CA PHE A 382 16.19 -26.38 9.42
C PHE A 382 17.22 -26.24 8.30
N GLU A 383 18.50 -26.51 8.58
CA GLU A 383 19.58 -26.34 7.60
C GLU A 383 19.40 -27.23 6.37
N GLU A 384 18.92 -28.46 6.55
CA GLU A 384 18.59 -29.34 5.42
C GLU A 384 17.49 -28.75 4.52
N ARG A 385 16.47 -28.09 5.12
CA ARG A 385 15.39 -27.45 4.36
C ARG A 385 15.85 -26.17 3.68
N ARG A 386 16.68 -25.36 4.35
CA ARG A 386 17.24 -24.13 3.79
C ARG A 386 18.21 -24.44 2.66
N SER A 387 19.14 -25.37 2.86
CA SER A 387 20.12 -25.78 1.84
C SER A 387 19.46 -26.40 0.59
N ALA A 388 18.23 -26.93 0.72
CA ALA A 388 17.44 -27.40 -0.42
C ALA A 388 16.79 -26.26 -1.25
N ILE A 389 16.69 -25.04 -0.73
CA ILE A 389 16.09 -23.90 -1.42
C ILE A 389 17.17 -23.10 -2.14
N PRO A 390 17.06 -22.89 -3.47
CA PRO A 390 18.02 -22.08 -4.22
C PRO A 390 17.98 -20.62 -3.78
N GLY A 391 19.06 -19.88 -4.04
CA GLY A 391 19.12 -18.42 -3.86
C GLY A 391 19.41 -17.92 -2.46
N LEU A 392 19.23 -18.76 -1.43
CA LEU A 392 19.44 -18.36 -0.03
C LEU A 392 20.90 -18.03 0.30
N VAL A 393 21.86 -18.64 -0.39
CA VAL A 393 23.30 -18.42 -0.19
C VAL A 393 23.71 -17.00 -0.61
N THR A 394 23.07 -16.46 -1.63
CA THR A 394 23.44 -15.20 -2.28
C THR A 394 22.50 -14.05 -1.95
N ASN A 395 21.28 -14.33 -1.46
CA ASN A 395 20.27 -13.32 -1.16
C ASN A 395 19.58 -13.63 0.16
N SER A 396 19.91 -12.85 1.19
CA SER A 396 19.49 -13.11 2.57
C SER A 396 18.00 -12.89 2.79
N VAL A 397 17.36 -11.94 2.09
CA VAL A 397 15.92 -11.66 2.18
C VAL A 397 15.04 -12.86 1.76
N LEU A 398 15.55 -13.73 0.87
CA LEU A 398 14.84 -14.96 0.46
C LEU A 398 14.67 -15.96 1.62
N LEU A 399 15.47 -15.87 2.69
CA LEU A 399 15.26 -16.70 3.89
C LEU A 399 13.89 -16.44 4.49
N GLY A 400 13.45 -15.19 4.50
CA GLY A 400 12.11 -14.83 4.93
C GLY A 400 11.07 -15.12 3.86
N LEU A 401 11.32 -14.67 2.63
CA LEU A 401 10.32 -14.67 1.55
C LEU A 401 10.03 -16.03 0.93
N SER A 402 11.06 -16.87 0.72
CA SER A 402 10.95 -18.18 0.04
C SER A 402 11.05 -19.37 0.96
N PHE A 403 11.57 -19.20 2.18
CA PHE A 403 11.62 -20.28 3.17
C PHE A 403 10.63 -20.05 4.30
N ALA A 404 10.83 -19.01 5.12
CA ALA A 404 10.12 -18.88 6.38
C ALA A 404 8.61 -18.63 6.21
N ILE A 405 8.19 -17.65 5.40
CA ILE A 405 6.78 -17.34 5.16
C ILE A 405 6.03 -18.56 4.57
N PRO A 406 6.49 -19.16 3.44
CA PRO A 406 5.82 -20.35 2.88
C PRO A 406 5.80 -21.54 3.84
N PHE A 407 6.90 -21.78 4.58
CA PHE A 407 6.97 -22.86 5.56
C PHE A 407 5.94 -22.67 6.69
N ILE A 408 5.87 -21.47 7.26
CA ILE A 408 4.91 -21.11 8.31
C ILE A 408 3.47 -21.26 7.79
N ILE A 409 3.16 -20.74 6.59
CA ILE A 409 1.83 -20.88 5.96
C ILE A 409 1.47 -22.34 5.76
N SER A 410 2.39 -23.16 5.24
CA SER A 410 2.14 -24.59 5.00
C SER A 410 1.81 -25.35 6.30
N LYS A 411 2.50 -25.03 7.39
CA LYS A 411 2.25 -25.60 8.72
C LYS A 411 0.94 -25.10 9.30
N ALA A 412 0.59 -23.85 9.07
CA ALA A 412 -0.71 -23.31 9.46
C ALA A 412 -1.86 -24.00 8.71
N VAL A 413 -1.73 -24.25 7.40
CA VAL A 413 -2.72 -25.02 6.62
C VAL A 413 -2.87 -26.44 7.18
N ALA A 414 -1.77 -27.14 7.46
CA ALA A 414 -1.81 -28.49 8.05
C ALA A 414 -2.49 -28.49 9.43
N ASN A 415 -2.11 -27.56 10.30
CA ASN A 415 -2.72 -27.39 11.62
C ASN A 415 -4.21 -27.08 11.51
N LYS A 416 -4.62 -26.16 10.64
CA LYS A 416 -6.03 -25.80 10.39
C LYS A 416 -6.84 -27.03 9.97
N ASN A 417 -6.32 -27.82 9.04
CA ASN A 417 -7.00 -29.04 8.56
C ASN A 417 -7.15 -30.08 9.69
N LEU A 418 -6.09 -30.30 10.48
CA LEU A 418 -6.11 -31.23 11.61
C LEU A 418 -7.09 -30.78 12.70
N LEU A 419 -7.07 -29.48 13.03
CA LEU A 419 -7.98 -28.89 14.01
C LEU A 419 -9.43 -28.90 13.52
N GLY A 420 -9.67 -28.70 12.22
CA GLY A 420 -11.01 -28.75 11.62
C GLY A 420 -11.72 -30.11 11.77
N LEU A 421 -10.96 -31.20 11.93
CA LEU A 421 -11.53 -32.53 12.21
C LEU A 421 -12.07 -32.64 13.65
N SER A 422 -11.43 -31.96 14.60
CA SER A 422 -11.81 -31.97 16.03
C SER A 422 -12.81 -30.86 16.38
N VAL A 423 -12.64 -29.69 15.77
CA VAL A 423 -13.55 -28.54 15.79
C VAL A 423 -14.63 -28.79 14.73
N SER A 424 -15.46 -29.82 14.91
CA SER A 424 -16.53 -30.11 13.96
C SER A 424 -17.37 -28.84 13.72
N ASN A 425 -17.69 -28.51 12.47
CA ASN A 425 -18.53 -27.38 11.99
C ASN A 425 -19.95 -27.28 12.59
N LYS A 426 -20.27 -28.02 13.66
CA LYS A 426 -21.48 -27.79 14.46
C LYS A 426 -21.23 -26.63 15.40
N GLU A 427 -21.34 -25.42 14.87
CA GLU A 427 -21.60 -24.23 15.68
C GLU A 427 -22.77 -24.56 16.63
N ASN A 428 -22.50 -24.70 17.93
CA ASN A 428 -23.55 -25.02 18.91
C ASN A 428 -24.28 -23.73 19.26
N VAL A 429 -25.04 -23.22 18.30
CA VAL A 429 -25.80 -21.98 18.45
C VAL A 429 -27.06 -22.24 19.28
N LEU A 430 -27.40 -21.31 20.16
CA LEU A 430 -28.67 -21.33 20.88
C LEU A 430 -29.84 -21.13 19.90
N ASN A 431 -30.78 -22.07 19.89
CA ASN A 431 -31.95 -22.06 19.01
C ASN A 431 -33.15 -22.77 19.66
N ASP A 432 -34.30 -22.74 18.99
CA ASP A 432 -35.56 -23.26 19.54
C ASP A 432 -35.52 -24.75 19.93
N LYS A 433 -34.57 -25.53 19.38
CA LYS A 433 -34.46 -26.97 19.69
C LYS A 433 -33.63 -27.27 20.94
N ASN A 434 -32.74 -26.37 21.36
CA ASN A 434 -31.79 -26.62 22.46
C ASN A 434 -31.91 -25.60 23.61
N ILE A 435 -32.73 -24.56 23.44
CA ILE A 435 -32.86 -23.48 24.41
C ILE A 435 -33.39 -23.93 25.76
N ASP A 436 -34.42 -24.78 25.78
CA ASP A 436 -35.04 -25.20 27.04
C ASP A 436 -34.07 -26.05 27.87
N ASP A 437 -33.31 -26.93 27.23
CA ASP A 437 -32.26 -27.73 27.88
C ASP A 437 -31.10 -26.84 28.37
N PHE A 438 -30.67 -25.86 27.56
CA PHE A 438 -29.60 -24.94 27.93
C PHE A 438 -29.97 -24.09 29.16
N LEU A 439 -31.13 -23.42 29.13
CA LEU A 439 -31.59 -22.55 30.23
C LEU A 439 -31.85 -23.34 31.51
N LYS A 440 -32.38 -24.56 31.40
CA LYS A 440 -32.56 -25.47 32.55
C LYS A 440 -31.23 -25.81 33.21
N GLY A 441 -30.14 -25.96 32.44
CA GLY A 441 -28.80 -26.17 32.95
C GLY A 441 -28.29 -25.05 33.86
N TYR A 442 -28.83 -23.83 33.70
CA TYR A 442 -28.49 -22.65 34.51
C TYR A 442 -29.59 -22.24 35.50
N SER A 443 -30.65 -23.05 35.64
CA SER A 443 -31.82 -22.74 36.47
C SER A 443 -32.51 -21.41 36.10
N ILE A 444 -32.55 -21.07 34.81
CA ILE A 444 -33.17 -19.84 34.29
C ILE A 444 -34.49 -20.18 33.60
N ASN A 445 -35.54 -19.40 33.85
CA ASN A 445 -36.80 -19.53 33.12
C ASN A 445 -36.77 -18.68 31.83
N LYS A 446 -37.28 -19.21 30.72
CA LYS A 446 -37.36 -18.53 29.42
C LYS A 446 -38.16 -17.22 29.49
N ASP A 447 -39.16 -17.15 30.37
CA ASP A 447 -39.99 -15.97 30.57
C ASP A 447 -39.29 -14.84 31.35
N GLU A 448 -38.20 -15.16 32.09
CA GLU A 448 -37.39 -14.18 32.82
C GLU A 448 -36.41 -13.43 31.91
N ILE A 449 -36.20 -13.91 30.68
CA ILE A 449 -35.35 -13.24 29.70
C ILE A 449 -36.09 -12.03 29.16
N SER A 450 -35.65 -10.84 29.57
CA SER A 450 -36.19 -9.57 29.08
C SER A 450 -35.98 -9.41 27.57
N SER A 451 -36.92 -8.72 26.90
CA SER A 451 -36.72 -8.26 25.52
C SER A 451 -35.86 -7.00 25.43
N THR A 452 -35.57 -6.35 26.56
CA THR A 452 -34.88 -5.05 26.62
C THR A 452 -33.62 -5.05 27.48
N SER A 453 -33.30 -6.12 28.21
CA SER A 453 -32.09 -6.24 29.01
C SER A 453 -31.27 -7.48 28.63
N VAL A 454 -29.98 -7.45 28.95
CA VAL A 454 -29.06 -8.54 28.69
C VAL A 454 -28.99 -9.44 29.92
N LEU A 455 -29.09 -10.75 29.72
CA LEU A 455 -28.83 -11.73 30.76
C LEU A 455 -27.44 -12.34 30.56
N GLU A 456 -26.51 -12.02 31.44
CA GLU A 456 -25.14 -12.53 31.40
C GLU A 456 -25.05 -13.91 32.06
N ILE A 457 -24.45 -14.88 31.37
CA ILE A 457 -24.23 -16.25 31.85
C ILE A 457 -22.76 -16.61 31.69
N ASN A 458 -22.17 -17.19 32.73
CA ASN A 458 -20.83 -17.77 32.64
C ASN A 458 -20.91 -19.25 32.24
N ILE A 459 -20.34 -19.59 31.09
CA ILE A 459 -20.30 -20.98 30.62
C ILE A 459 -19.54 -21.84 31.63
N GLU A 460 -20.15 -22.92 32.17
CA GLU A 460 -19.61 -23.61 33.34
C GLU A 460 -18.20 -24.16 33.12
N LYS A 461 -17.94 -24.68 31.92
CA LYS A 461 -16.68 -25.33 31.52
C LYS A 461 -15.55 -24.35 31.22
N THR A 462 -15.85 -23.23 30.57
CA THR A 462 -14.81 -22.26 30.14
C THR A 462 -14.71 -21.05 31.04
N LYS A 463 -15.72 -20.80 31.89
CA LYS A 463 -15.92 -19.57 32.65
C LYS A 463 -15.95 -18.31 31.77
N GLN A 464 -16.18 -18.48 30.47
CA GLN A 464 -16.39 -17.37 29.54
C GLN A 464 -17.80 -16.84 29.73
N SER A 465 -17.92 -15.53 29.79
CA SER A 465 -19.21 -14.84 29.84
C SER A 465 -19.84 -14.79 28.44
N VAL A 466 -21.13 -15.08 28.36
CA VAL A 466 -22.00 -14.93 27.19
C VAL A 466 -23.29 -14.22 27.58
N ASN A 467 -23.81 -13.43 26.65
CA ASN A 467 -25.01 -12.62 26.82
C ASN A 467 -26.20 -13.29 26.14
N ILE A 468 -27.27 -13.56 26.86
CA ILE A 468 -28.52 -14.07 26.31
C ILE A 468 -29.45 -12.88 26.01
N VAL A 469 -29.92 -12.80 24.76
CA VAL A 469 -30.70 -11.68 24.24
C VAL A 469 -31.85 -12.15 23.34
N LYS A 470 -32.86 -11.32 23.14
CA LYS A 470 -33.98 -11.54 22.21
C LYS A 470 -33.82 -10.66 20.97
N LEU A 471 -33.85 -11.27 19.77
CA LEU A 471 -33.80 -10.56 18.49
C LEU A 471 -35.13 -9.89 18.19
N SER A 472 -35.12 -8.57 18.06
CA SER A 472 -36.30 -7.75 17.81
C SER A 472 -36.86 -7.91 16.38
N ASP A 473 -36.00 -8.21 15.41
CA ASP A 473 -36.35 -8.40 13.99
C ASP A 473 -36.74 -9.85 13.64
N GLU A 474 -36.46 -10.82 14.51
CA GLU A 474 -36.78 -12.23 14.33
C GLU A 474 -37.76 -12.75 15.39
N ASN A 475 -38.91 -12.08 15.58
CA ASN A 475 -40.00 -12.52 16.48
C ASN A 475 -39.53 -12.85 17.92
N ASN A 476 -38.61 -12.07 18.50
CA ASN A 476 -38.04 -12.27 19.84
C ASN A 476 -37.32 -13.61 20.01
N LYS A 477 -36.76 -14.16 18.94
CA LYS A 477 -35.90 -15.35 18.99
C LYS A 477 -34.74 -15.12 19.96
N ILE A 478 -34.55 -16.06 20.88
CA ILE A 478 -33.51 -15.97 21.89
C ILE A 478 -32.21 -16.57 21.36
N ILE A 479 -31.12 -15.83 21.52
CA ILE A 479 -29.79 -16.22 21.07
C ILE A 479 -28.76 -15.95 22.17
N ALA A 480 -27.61 -16.63 22.08
CA ALA A 480 -26.43 -16.33 22.88
C ALA A 480 -25.46 -15.52 22.04
N VAL A 481 -25.04 -14.36 22.52
CA VAL A 481 -24.11 -13.46 21.86
C VAL A 481 -22.96 -13.10 22.79
N LYS A 482 -21.89 -12.58 22.22
CA LYS A 482 -20.76 -12.04 22.97
C LYS A 482 -20.25 -10.79 22.28
N GLY A 483 -19.85 -9.82 23.09
CA GLY A 483 -19.44 -8.50 22.60
C GLY A 483 -18.25 -8.62 21.65
N SER A 484 -18.41 -8.05 20.44
CA SER A 484 -17.28 -7.87 19.55
C SER A 484 -16.34 -6.79 20.09
N ALA A 485 -15.33 -6.44 19.31
CA ALA A 485 -14.51 -5.29 19.60
C ALA A 485 -15.04 -3.98 19.00
N LEU A 486 -16.06 -4.02 18.14
CA LEU A 486 -16.76 -2.85 17.63
C LEU A 486 -17.95 -2.51 18.51
N SER A 487 -18.12 -1.22 18.79
CA SER A 487 -19.20 -0.70 19.61
C SER A 487 -20.55 -1.00 18.95
N GLY A 488 -21.47 -1.64 19.67
CA GLY A 488 -22.79 -1.99 19.13
C GLY A 488 -22.82 -3.21 18.19
N ILE A 489 -21.69 -3.91 17.99
CA ILE A 489 -21.64 -5.16 17.23
C ILE A 489 -21.32 -6.31 18.17
N TYR A 490 -22.05 -7.42 18.00
CA TYR A 490 -21.92 -8.64 18.75
C TYR A 490 -21.86 -9.82 17.76
N TYR A 491 -21.26 -10.92 18.20
CA TYR A 491 -21.23 -12.17 17.46
C TYR A 491 -22.03 -13.21 18.25
N GLU A 492 -22.74 -14.10 17.57
CA GLU A 492 -23.30 -15.27 18.25
C GLU A 492 -22.18 -16.10 18.89
N ALA A 493 -22.44 -16.66 20.06
CA ALA A 493 -21.45 -17.44 20.80
C ALA A 493 -21.81 -18.93 20.76
N ASP A 494 -20.80 -19.78 20.61
CA ASP A 494 -20.97 -21.22 20.80
C ASP A 494 -21.29 -21.50 22.28
N ILE A 495 -22.45 -22.10 22.56
CA ILE A 495 -22.95 -22.25 23.94
C ILE A 495 -22.18 -23.27 24.80
N LYS A 496 -21.25 -24.04 24.21
CA LYS A 496 -20.39 -24.97 24.96
C LYS A 496 -19.05 -24.35 25.34
N THR A 497 -18.56 -23.43 24.52
CA THR A 497 -17.21 -22.86 24.65
C THR A 497 -17.22 -21.37 25.02
N GLY A 498 -18.25 -20.63 24.64
CA GLY A 498 -18.31 -19.17 24.71
C GLY A 498 -17.45 -18.47 23.66
N TYR A 499 -17.06 -19.18 22.59
CA TYR A 499 -16.29 -18.65 21.46
C TYR A 499 -17.22 -17.93 20.46
N GLU A 500 -16.79 -16.79 19.95
CA GLU A 500 -17.54 -15.95 19.01
C GLU A 500 -17.60 -16.56 17.58
N ILE A 501 -18.74 -16.46 16.90
CA ILE A 501 -19.00 -17.01 15.57
C ILE A 501 -19.08 -15.87 14.54
N PHE A 502 -18.03 -15.70 13.71
CA PHE A 502 -17.86 -14.56 12.81
C PHE A 502 -18.94 -14.40 11.74
N SER A 503 -19.48 -15.51 11.23
CA SER A 503 -20.52 -15.55 10.19
C SER A 503 -21.88 -15.01 10.68
N ARG A 504 -22.04 -14.85 12.01
CA ARG A 504 -23.33 -14.55 12.66
C ARG A 504 -23.23 -13.27 13.49
N ARG A 505 -23.33 -12.14 12.81
CA ARG A 505 -23.31 -10.81 13.42
C ARG A 505 -24.69 -10.42 13.95
N VAL A 506 -24.69 -9.67 15.05
CA VAL A 506 -25.87 -9.08 15.67
C VAL A 506 -25.53 -7.65 16.07
N TYR A 507 -26.41 -6.73 15.75
CA TYR A 507 -26.28 -5.32 16.07
C TYR A 507 -27.11 -5.00 17.31
N ARG A 508 -26.49 -4.34 18.27
CA ARG A 508 -27.13 -3.75 19.45
C ARG A 508 -27.41 -2.29 19.15
N THR A 509 -28.67 -1.91 19.23
CA THR A 509 -29.15 -0.56 19.01
C THR A 509 -29.89 -0.08 20.25
N GLU A 510 -29.59 1.12 20.74
CA GLU A 510 -30.40 1.79 21.77
C GLU A 510 -31.33 2.81 21.10
N TYR A 511 -32.64 2.64 21.24
CA TYR A 511 -33.62 3.56 20.67
C TYR A 511 -34.80 3.72 21.63
N ASP A 512 -35.20 4.96 21.93
CA ASP A 512 -36.32 5.28 22.84
C ASP A 512 -36.21 4.61 24.23
N ASN A 513 -35.02 4.69 24.86
CA ASN A 513 -34.67 4.03 26.12
C ASN A 513 -34.88 2.50 26.13
N LYS A 514 -34.94 1.86 24.97
CA LYS A 514 -35.02 0.40 24.81
C LYS A 514 -33.82 -0.11 24.04
N ILE A 515 -33.28 -1.25 24.47
CA ILE A 515 -32.24 -1.96 23.73
C ILE A 515 -32.93 -2.89 22.73
N LEU A 516 -32.54 -2.77 21.46
CA LEU A 516 -32.96 -3.62 20.35
C LEU A 516 -31.77 -4.42 19.85
N TRP A 517 -32.02 -5.69 19.51
CA TRP A 517 -31.02 -6.60 18.94
C TRP A 517 -31.47 -7.04 17.55
N ILE A 518 -30.65 -6.82 16.53
CA ILE A 518 -31.07 -6.89 15.13
C ILE A 518 -30.00 -7.60 14.30
N ARG A 519 -30.38 -8.51 13.41
CA ARG A 519 -29.45 -9.20 12.50
C ARG A 519 -29.31 -8.47 11.16
N GLY A 520 -30.36 -7.81 10.68
CA GLY A 520 -30.40 -7.12 9.38
C GLY A 520 -29.57 -5.83 9.23
N GLY A 521 -28.86 -5.39 10.28
CA GLY A 521 -28.14 -4.10 10.33
C GLY A 521 -28.70 -3.18 11.42
N GLY A 522 -27.84 -2.36 12.05
CA GLY A 522 -28.27 -1.46 13.13
C GLY A 522 -29.22 -0.35 12.64
N LEU A 523 -30.20 0.05 13.47
CA LEU A 523 -31.09 1.16 13.13
C LEU A 523 -30.36 2.51 13.23
N ASN A 524 -30.63 3.40 12.28
CA ASN A 524 -30.12 4.78 12.32
C ASN A 524 -30.67 5.52 13.56
N GLY A 525 -29.78 6.16 14.31
CA GLY A 525 -30.11 6.89 15.55
C GLY A 525 -30.01 6.09 16.85
N GLY A 526 -29.48 4.86 16.83
CA GLY A 526 -29.25 4.07 18.05
C GLY A 526 -27.89 3.38 18.15
N LYS A 527 -26.93 3.83 17.33
CA LYS A 527 -25.52 3.41 17.40
C LYS A 527 -24.86 4.10 18.62
N PRO A 528 -23.92 3.45 19.33
CA PRO A 528 -23.25 4.04 20.49
C PRO A 528 -22.42 5.29 20.20
N PHE A 529 -22.09 5.53 18.92
CA PHE A 529 -21.55 6.79 18.41
C PHE A 529 -22.55 7.36 17.40
N ASP A 530 -23.52 8.12 17.90
CA ASP A 530 -24.51 8.78 17.04
C ASP A 530 -24.00 10.15 16.59
N PHE A 531 -23.46 10.21 15.37
CA PHE A 531 -22.99 11.46 14.79
C PHE A 531 -24.13 12.47 14.55
N ASN A 532 -25.39 12.04 14.51
CA ASN A 532 -26.54 12.94 14.37
C ASN A 532 -26.78 13.79 15.62
N THR A 533 -26.25 13.40 16.78
CA THR A 533 -26.33 14.22 18.00
C THR A 533 -25.27 15.32 18.05
N LEU A 534 -24.26 15.26 17.15
CA LEU A 534 -23.23 16.27 17.05
C LEU A 534 -23.67 17.33 16.04
N GLU A 535 -23.44 18.61 16.36
CA GLU A 535 -23.65 19.72 15.42
C GLU A 535 -22.54 19.72 14.37
N LEU A 536 -22.65 18.79 13.41
CA LEU A 536 -21.71 18.66 12.30
C LEU A 536 -22.25 19.40 11.06
N PRO A 537 -21.44 20.23 10.39
CA PRO A 537 -21.85 20.89 9.16
C PRO A 537 -22.21 19.89 8.05
N THR A 538 -21.50 18.76 7.98
CA THR A 538 -21.75 17.70 7.00
C THR A 538 -21.50 16.33 7.63
N PHE A 539 -22.53 15.48 7.66
CA PHE A 539 -22.43 14.07 8.01
C PHE A 539 -23.35 13.24 7.12
N PHE A 540 -22.83 12.16 6.53
CA PHE A 540 -23.62 11.19 5.76
C PHE A 540 -22.95 9.82 5.64
N GLU A 541 -23.75 8.81 5.32
CA GLU A 541 -23.27 7.47 4.95
C GLU A 541 -22.99 7.41 3.45
N ASP A 542 -21.79 6.96 3.09
CA ASP A 542 -21.34 6.84 1.70
C ASP A 542 -21.95 5.61 1.01
N GLN A 543 -22.16 5.73 -0.30
CA GLN A 543 -22.79 4.70 -1.12
C GLN A 543 -21.75 4.09 -2.05
N PRO A 544 -21.53 2.76 -2.03
CA PRO A 544 -20.58 2.14 -2.92
C PRO A 544 -21.10 2.17 -4.37
N TYR A 545 -20.20 1.94 -5.35
CA TYR A 545 -20.58 1.94 -6.76
C TYR A 545 -21.76 1.02 -7.08
N SER A 546 -21.89 -0.11 -6.38
CA SER A 546 -23.00 -1.06 -6.52
C SER A 546 -24.38 -0.50 -6.16
N GLU A 547 -24.45 0.51 -5.30
CA GLU A 547 -25.71 1.11 -4.84
C GLU A 547 -26.07 2.38 -5.62
N LEU A 548 -25.15 2.91 -6.43
CA LEU A 548 -25.32 4.16 -7.14
C LEU A 548 -26.01 3.97 -8.51
N PRO A 549 -27.19 4.57 -8.74
CA PRO A 549 -27.89 4.46 -10.02
C PRO A 549 -27.12 5.12 -11.17
N SER A 550 -26.28 6.12 -10.88
CA SER A 550 -25.45 6.84 -11.86
C SER A 550 -24.21 6.05 -12.30
N SER A 551 -23.74 5.13 -11.48
CA SER A 551 -22.49 4.37 -11.63
C SER A 551 -22.63 3.13 -12.52
N HIS A 552 -23.35 3.28 -13.63
CA HIS A 552 -23.74 2.19 -14.52
C HIS A 552 -22.57 1.37 -15.09
N GLU A 553 -21.34 1.89 -15.03
CA GLU A 553 -20.12 1.26 -15.55
C GLU A 553 -19.37 0.43 -14.48
N LEU A 554 -19.65 0.60 -13.17
CA LEU A 554 -18.87 0.02 -12.04
C LEU A 554 -19.75 -0.72 -11.00
N TYR A 555 -20.96 -1.12 -11.35
CA TYR A 555 -22.00 -1.63 -10.43
C TYR A 555 -21.65 -2.91 -9.63
N PHE A 556 -20.56 -3.62 -9.96
CA PHE A 556 -20.16 -4.85 -9.27
C PHE A 556 -19.24 -4.60 -8.06
N ILE A 557 -18.80 -3.36 -7.84
CA ILE A 557 -17.90 -2.97 -6.75
C ILE A 557 -18.74 -2.49 -5.56
N ASN A 558 -18.74 -3.24 -4.46
CA ASN A 558 -19.53 -2.96 -3.25
C ASN A 558 -18.71 -2.46 -2.06
N ASP A 559 -17.41 -2.34 -2.24
CA ASP A 559 -16.47 -1.99 -1.19
C ASP A 559 -15.65 -0.73 -1.52
N ASP A 560 -16.05 0.03 -2.55
CA ASP A 560 -15.45 1.30 -2.99
C ASP A 560 -16.52 2.28 -3.52
N SER A 561 -16.21 3.58 -3.61
CA SER A 561 -17.16 4.64 -4.01
C SER A 561 -16.51 5.81 -4.76
N PRO A 562 -17.29 6.65 -5.48
CA PRO A 562 -16.81 7.86 -6.15
C PRO A 562 -16.75 9.09 -5.23
N LEU A 563 -16.65 8.91 -3.91
CA LEU A 563 -16.79 10.00 -2.93
C LEU A 563 -15.76 11.12 -3.10
N LEU A 564 -14.49 10.76 -3.27
CA LEU A 564 -13.38 11.72 -3.37
C LEU A 564 -12.80 11.81 -4.79
N TYR A 565 -13.17 10.88 -5.66
CA TYR A 565 -12.56 10.75 -6.97
C TYR A 565 -13.58 10.26 -8.02
N PRO A 566 -13.65 10.84 -9.24
CA PRO A 566 -12.72 11.83 -9.82
C PRO A 566 -12.91 13.26 -9.35
N ASP A 567 -14.12 13.63 -8.96
CA ASP A 567 -14.44 14.93 -8.41
C ASP A 567 -14.73 14.76 -6.92
N LEU A 568 -14.15 15.63 -6.09
CA LEU A 568 -14.51 15.70 -4.68
C LEU A 568 -16.02 15.98 -4.57
N ASP A 569 -16.74 15.15 -3.83
CA ASP A 569 -18.17 15.34 -3.61
C ASP A 569 -18.47 16.76 -3.17
N SER A 570 -19.42 17.41 -3.85
CA SER A 570 -19.81 18.81 -3.61
C SER A 570 -20.24 19.13 -2.18
N ARG A 571 -20.60 18.11 -1.39
CA ARG A 571 -20.95 18.24 0.04
C ARG A 571 -19.71 18.42 0.91
N LEU A 572 -18.53 18.02 0.44
CA LEU A 572 -17.30 18.08 1.21
C LEU A 572 -16.54 19.40 0.92
N PRO A 573 -15.95 20.02 1.96
CA PRO A 573 -15.09 21.17 1.75
C PRO A 573 -13.81 20.74 1.04
N LYS A 574 -13.31 21.60 0.15
CA LYS A 574 -12.03 21.37 -0.52
C LYS A 574 -10.89 21.49 0.51
N PRO A 575 -9.91 20.58 0.50
CA PRO A 575 -8.75 20.69 1.37
C PRO A 575 -7.93 21.92 0.98
N THR A 576 -7.22 22.49 1.95
CA THR A 576 -6.18 23.48 1.70
C THR A 576 -5.17 22.84 0.77
N SER A 577 -4.74 23.67 -0.16
CA SER A 577 -3.84 23.23 -1.19
C SER A 577 -2.44 23.03 -0.65
N GLU A 578 -1.69 22.10 -1.23
CA GLU A 578 -0.30 21.88 -0.81
C GLU A 578 0.58 23.11 -1.07
N MET A 579 0.28 23.91 -2.10
CA MET A 579 1.02 25.16 -2.39
C MET A 579 0.77 26.19 -1.30
N ASP A 580 -0.49 26.41 -0.93
CA ASP A 580 -0.83 27.33 0.16
C ASP A 580 -0.20 26.83 1.47
N MET A 581 -0.26 25.52 1.73
CA MET A 581 0.34 24.89 2.90
C MET A 581 1.85 25.16 2.99
N HIS A 582 2.60 24.96 1.90
CA HIS A 582 4.03 25.28 1.86
C HIS A 582 4.30 26.77 2.04
N ASN A 583 3.56 27.65 1.35
CA ASN A 583 3.70 29.11 1.51
C ASN A 583 3.48 29.54 2.96
N PHE A 584 2.48 28.95 3.61
CA PHE A 584 2.18 29.22 5.01
C PHE A 584 3.31 28.74 5.93
N ILE A 585 3.89 27.57 5.68
CA ILE A 585 5.02 27.02 6.47
C ILE A 585 6.32 27.80 6.26
N GLU A 586 6.62 28.25 5.03
CA GLU A 586 7.83 29.03 4.75
C GLU A 586 7.81 30.38 5.49
N ASP A 587 6.67 31.09 5.45
CA ASP A 587 6.44 32.35 6.15
C ASP A 587 5.64 32.16 7.45
N ARG A 588 5.95 31.10 8.20
CA ARG A 588 5.18 30.67 9.39
C ARG A 588 4.96 31.76 10.43
N THR A 589 5.90 32.69 10.56
CA THR A 589 5.78 33.83 11.49
C THR A 589 4.63 34.77 11.13
N GLN A 590 4.31 34.91 9.84
CA GLN A 590 3.21 35.73 9.35
C GLN A 590 1.88 34.94 9.32
N PHE A 591 1.93 33.67 8.93
CA PHE A 591 0.75 32.83 8.70
C PHE A 591 0.37 31.94 9.89
N ASN A 592 0.93 32.18 11.07
CA ASN A 592 0.73 31.32 12.25
C ASN A 592 -0.76 31.09 12.58
N GLU A 593 -1.62 32.09 12.35
CA GLU A 593 -3.07 32.05 12.58
C GLU A 593 -3.90 31.68 11.32
N GLN A 594 -3.25 31.23 10.25
CA GLN A 594 -3.91 30.82 9.02
C GLN A 594 -4.70 29.52 9.22
N ASP A 595 -5.94 29.47 8.72
CA ASP A 595 -6.76 28.26 8.72
C ASP A 595 -6.39 27.35 7.54
N LEU A 596 -6.28 26.07 7.84
CA LEU A 596 -5.94 24.98 6.93
C LEU A 596 -7.08 23.95 6.95
N ILE A 597 -7.55 23.47 5.81
CA ILE A 597 -8.52 22.37 5.69
C ILE A 597 -7.76 21.10 5.33
N LEU A 598 -7.85 20.05 6.14
CA LEU A 598 -7.10 18.81 5.97
C LEU A 598 -8.01 17.58 6.11
N MET A 599 -7.63 16.47 5.49
CA MET A 599 -8.39 15.23 5.43
C MET A 599 -7.67 14.07 6.12
N ARG A 600 -8.40 13.08 6.63
CA ARG A 600 -7.84 11.87 7.25
C ARG A 600 -8.80 10.68 7.20
N GLY A 601 -8.27 9.49 6.93
CA GLY A 601 -8.97 8.22 7.18
C GLY A 601 -8.79 7.76 8.63
N THR A 602 -9.88 7.45 9.32
CA THR A 602 -9.94 7.21 10.77
C THR A 602 -10.89 6.07 11.14
N THR A 603 -10.80 5.53 12.36
CA THR A 603 -11.84 4.64 12.91
C THR A 603 -13.13 5.39 13.21
N GLU A 604 -14.25 4.68 13.45
CA GLU A 604 -15.53 5.29 13.88
C GLU A 604 -15.34 6.13 15.14
N GLN A 605 -14.55 5.65 16.09
CA GLN A 605 -14.39 6.33 17.36
C GLN A 605 -13.39 7.48 17.30
N GLU A 606 -12.29 7.35 16.55
CA GLU A 606 -11.42 8.50 16.28
C GLU A 606 -12.23 9.63 15.63
N ALA A 607 -13.03 9.31 14.61
CA ALA A 607 -13.91 10.29 13.97
C ALA A 607 -14.88 10.94 14.96
N TRP A 608 -15.50 10.15 15.84
CA TRP A 608 -16.40 10.67 16.87
C TRP A 608 -15.68 11.55 17.89
N ASN A 609 -14.50 11.14 18.37
CA ASN A 609 -13.73 11.92 19.34
C ASN A 609 -13.24 13.24 18.75
N ILE A 610 -12.77 13.23 17.49
CA ILE A 610 -12.39 14.45 16.76
C ILE A 610 -13.61 15.38 16.64
N ALA A 611 -14.76 14.84 16.22
CA ALA A 611 -16.02 15.57 16.08
C ALA A 611 -16.55 16.14 17.41
N ASN A 612 -16.49 15.36 18.49
CA ASN A 612 -17.03 15.71 19.80
C ASN A 612 -16.11 16.68 20.57
N ASN A 613 -14.81 16.38 20.62
CA ASN A 613 -13.85 17.16 21.39
C ASN A 613 -13.30 18.37 20.61
N LYS A 614 -13.50 18.40 19.28
CA LYS A 614 -13.03 19.46 18.39
C LYS A 614 -11.51 19.67 18.49
N THR A 615 -10.77 18.57 18.54
CA THR A 615 -9.31 18.53 18.58
C THR A 615 -8.76 17.56 17.52
N ALA A 616 -7.54 17.80 17.01
CA ALA A 616 -7.00 17.08 15.85
C ALA A 616 -6.80 15.57 16.10
N GLY A 617 -6.42 15.18 17.31
CA GLY A 617 -6.32 13.78 17.72
C GLY A 617 -7.58 13.25 18.41
N GLY A 618 -8.62 14.07 18.58
CA GLY A 618 -9.75 13.77 19.45
C GLY A 618 -9.38 13.73 20.94
N SER A 619 -8.30 14.40 21.34
CA SER A 619 -7.84 14.52 22.73
C SER A 619 -8.79 15.37 23.58
N ASP A 620 -8.97 14.99 24.85
CA ASP A 620 -9.67 15.75 25.90
C ASP A 620 -8.70 16.55 26.79
N GLY A 621 -7.40 16.53 26.47
CA GLY A 621 -6.35 17.21 27.21
C GLY A 621 -6.24 18.71 26.91
N GLU A 622 -5.56 19.44 27.80
CA GLU A 622 -5.21 20.84 27.56
C GLU A 622 -4.03 20.94 26.57
N LEU A 623 -4.15 21.85 25.61
CA LEU A 623 -3.09 22.20 24.68
C LEU A 623 -1.87 22.73 25.44
N LYS A 624 -0.71 22.10 25.23
CA LYS A 624 0.55 22.50 25.86
C LYS A 624 1.18 23.69 25.12
N ASP A 625 1.94 24.51 25.85
CA ASP A 625 2.80 25.54 25.25
C ASP A 625 3.96 24.85 24.52
N ILE A 626 4.01 24.98 23.19
CA ILE A 626 4.93 24.25 22.32
C ILE A 626 5.85 25.25 21.62
N SER A 627 7.15 24.98 21.64
CA SER A 627 8.12 25.74 20.82
C SER A 627 7.93 25.37 19.35
N ILE A 628 7.67 26.36 18.51
CA ILE A 628 7.31 26.19 17.09
C ILE A 628 8.51 25.69 16.25
N ASP A 629 9.74 25.89 16.74
CA ASP A 629 10.98 25.71 15.98
C ASP A 629 11.69 24.35 16.19
N ALA A 630 11.17 23.48 17.06
CA ALA A 630 11.82 22.20 17.38
C ALA A 630 10.78 21.10 17.51
N ASN A 631 10.87 20.02 16.72
CA ASN A 631 10.15 18.78 16.97
C ASN A 631 10.95 17.59 16.43
N PRO A 632 10.84 16.37 17.02
CA PRO A 632 9.91 15.93 18.08
C PRO A 632 10.15 16.56 19.48
N GLN A 633 9.07 16.80 20.26
CA GLN A 633 9.13 17.30 21.66
C GLN A 633 8.59 16.31 22.69
N GLU A 634 9.20 16.29 23.88
CA GLU A 634 8.78 15.43 24.98
C GLU A 634 7.39 15.81 25.48
N GLY A 635 6.50 14.83 25.60
CA GLY A 635 5.15 14.98 26.09
C GLY A 635 4.14 15.48 25.07
N VAL A 636 4.53 15.69 23.80
CA VAL A 636 3.63 16.17 22.74
C VAL A 636 3.33 15.03 21.77
N SER A 637 2.07 14.63 21.65
CA SER A 637 1.64 13.61 20.68
C SER A 637 1.04 14.24 19.43
N THR A 638 1.22 13.56 18.30
CA THR A 638 0.80 14.06 16.99
C THR A 638 -0.04 13.04 16.24
N THR A 639 -0.86 13.56 15.34
CA THR A 639 -1.70 12.83 14.40
C THR A 639 -1.44 13.34 13.00
N VAL A 640 -1.32 12.42 12.04
CA VAL A 640 -1.05 12.74 10.64
C VAL A 640 -2.36 12.93 9.86
N TYR A 641 -2.43 14.04 9.13
CA TYR A 641 -3.47 14.39 8.17
C TYR A 641 -2.86 14.57 6.77
N THR A 642 -3.70 14.69 5.74
CA THR A 642 -3.28 14.93 4.36
C THR A 642 -4.02 16.10 3.71
N THR A 643 -3.34 16.87 2.86
CA THR A 643 -3.93 17.87 1.94
C THR A 643 -4.43 17.23 0.63
N ASP A 644 -4.07 15.97 0.38
CA ASP A 644 -4.43 15.24 -0.84
C ASP A 644 -5.65 14.33 -0.61
N TYR A 645 -6.77 14.72 -1.23
CA TYR A 645 -8.01 13.95 -1.15
C TYR A 645 -7.88 12.55 -1.78
N LYS A 646 -6.90 12.30 -2.65
CA LYS A 646 -6.66 10.97 -3.25
C LYS A 646 -6.02 10.02 -2.24
N SER A 647 -5.05 10.50 -1.47
CA SER A 647 -4.50 9.76 -0.32
C SER A 647 -5.57 9.49 0.74
N ALA A 648 -6.44 10.47 1.00
CA ALA A 648 -7.56 10.31 1.93
C ALA A 648 -8.60 9.26 1.46
N ASP A 649 -8.77 9.08 0.15
CA ASP A 649 -9.70 8.10 -0.44
C ASP A 649 -9.32 6.67 -0.05
N VAL A 650 -8.05 6.34 -0.21
CA VAL A 650 -7.51 4.99 0.07
C VAL A 650 -7.65 4.63 1.55
N VAL A 651 -7.24 5.53 2.44
CA VAL A 651 -7.17 5.24 3.89
C VAL A 651 -8.56 5.22 4.55
N SER A 652 -9.52 5.99 4.02
CA SER A 652 -10.88 6.06 4.58
C SER A 652 -11.81 4.93 4.10
N ARG A 653 -11.45 4.18 3.05
CA ARG A 653 -12.24 3.07 2.51
C ARG A 653 -12.54 2.00 3.60
N ARG A 654 -13.80 1.59 3.72
CA ARG A 654 -14.32 0.69 4.79
C ARG A 654 -14.21 1.23 6.22
N HIS A 655 -13.89 2.51 6.38
CA HIS A 655 -13.71 3.19 7.67
C HIS A 655 -14.43 4.55 7.62
N PHE A 656 -13.91 5.57 8.29
CA PHE A 656 -14.45 6.94 8.27
C PHE A 656 -13.48 7.90 7.61
N LEU A 657 -14.01 8.85 6.85
CA LEU A 657 -13.31 10.05 6.42
C LEU A 657 -13.65 11.19 7.37
N VAL A 658 -12.64 11.94 7.79
CA VAL A 658 -12.79 13.17 8.57
C VAL A 658 -12.12 14.32 7.83
N VAL A 659 -12.79 15.46 7.76
CA VAL A 659 -12.26 16.71 7.21
C VAL A 659 -12.34 17.80 8.28
N VAL A 660 -11.19 18.39 8.60
CA VAL A 660 -11.04 19.35 9.69
C VAL A 660 -10.45 20.66 9.18
N LYS A 661 -10.74 21.75 9.88
CA LYS A 661 -10.06 23.04 9.75
C LYS A 661 -9.19 23.28 10.98
N VAL A 662 -7.93 23.62 10.80
CA VAL A 662 -6.93 23.76 11.86
C VAL A 662 -6.02 24.96 11.60
N LYS A 663 -5.50 25.59 12.66
CA LYS A 663 -4.53 26.68 12.52
C LYS A 663 -3.13 26.15 12.21
N LEU A 664 -2.40 26.82 11.31
CA LEU A 664 -1.03 26.48 10.93
C LEU A 664 -0.08 26.31 12.14
N LYS A 665 -0.22 27.13 13.18
CA LYS A 665 0.62 27.08 14.38
C LYS A 665 0.72 25.70 15.02
N PHE A 666 -0.28 24.84 14.80
CA PHE A 666 -0.34 23.49 15.36
C PHE A 666 0.28 22.38 14.49
N VAL A 667 0.76 22.72 13.29
CA VAL A 667 1.38 21.76 12.38
C VAL A 667 2.86 21.60 12.72
N VAL A 668 3.34 20.38 12.89
CA VAL A 668 4.67 20.11 13.44
C VAL A 668 5.76 20.10 12.36
N SER A 669 5.71 19.21 11.35
CA SER A 669 6.49 19.31 10.11
C SER A 669 6.06 18.25 9.08
N ASN A 670 6.61 18.30 7.86
CA ASN A 670 6.48 17.29 6.80
C ASN A 670 7.57 16.17 6.90
N ASN A 671 8.70 16.44 7.55
CA ASN A 671 9.87 15.54 7.59
C ASN A 671 9.68 14.27 8.45
N GLU A 672 8.55 14.15 9.16
CA GLU A 672 8.15 12.95 9.90
C GLU A 672 7.22 12.03 9.06
N THR A 673 6.98 12.34 7.78
CA THR A 673 6.03 11.57 6.95
C THR A 673 6.66 11.07 5.65
N SER A 674 6.37 9.82 5.28
CA SER A 674 6.91 9.10 4.10
C SER A 674 6.28 9.49 2.76
N HIS A 675 5.27 10.37 2.76
CA HIS A 675 4.42 10.65 1.60
C HIS A 675 4.25 12.15 1.41
N ALA A 676 4.35 12.65 0.17
CA ALA A 676 4.02 14.05 -0.11
C ALA A 676 2.59 14.34 0.36
N ASN A 677 2.32 15.61 0.68
CA ASN A 677 0.99 16.08 1.07
C ASN A 677 0.50 15.56 2.45
N HIS A 678 1.40 15.04 3.30
CA HIS A 678 1.08 14.62 4.67
C HIS A 678 1.71 15.54 5.72
N TRP A 679 0.96 15.76 6.81
CA TRP A 679 1.31 16.76 7.81
C TRP A 679 0.94 16.28 9.22
N ALA A 680 1.93 16.28 10.12
CA ALA A 680 1.72 15.96 11.54
C ALA A 680 1.12 17.16 12.29
N ILE A 681 0.10 16.92 13.11
CA ILE A 681 -0.62 17.92 13.90
C ILE A 681 -0.67 17.48 15.34
N ILE A 682 -0.47 18.39 16.29
CA ILE A 682 -0.58 18.10 17.73
C ILE A 682 -1.99 17.58 18.06
N ASP A 683 -2.10 16.52 18.87
CA ASP A 683 -3.39 15.87 19.15
C ASP A 683 -4.39 16.80 19.87
N GLU A 684 -3.92 17.62 20.82
CA GLU A 684 -4.71 18.62 21.55
C GLU A 684 -5.00 19.89 20.74
N ALA A 685 -4.48 20.01 19.51
CA ALA A 685 -4.71 21.18 18.69
C ALA A 685 -6.22 21.36 18.42
N PRO A 686 -6.80 22.55 18.70
CA PRO A 686 -8.20 22.79 18.40
C PRO A 686 -8.44 22.78 16.90
N VAL A 687 -9.50 22.08 16.49
CA VAL A 687 -9.95 21.99 15.10
C VAL A 687 -11.44 22.27 15.00
N GLU A 688 -11.85 22.85 13.88
CA GLU A 688 -13.26 22.90 13.49
C GLU A 688 -13.55 21.74 12.55
N VAL A 689 -14.40 20.80 12.97
CA VAL A 689 -14.74 19.63 12.15
C VAL A 689 -15.77 20.03 11.11
N LEU A 690 -15.40 19.89 9.83
CA LEU A 690 -16.21 20.35 8.72
C LEU A 690 -17.06 19.23 8.12
N ALA A 691 -16.50 18.02 8.02
CA ALA A 691 -17.21 16.87 7.50
C ALA A 691 -16.76 15.56 8.14
N VAL A 692 -17.71 14.64 8.31
CA VAL A 692 -17.46 13.25 8.66
C VAL A 692 -18.27 12.36 7.70
N VAL A 693 -17.65 11.35 7.10
CA VAL A 693 -18.32 10.42 6.18
C VAL A 693 -18.10 8.98 6.62
N ASP A 694 -19.19 8.24 6.81
CA ASP A 694 -19.14 6.80 7.09
C ASP A 694 -19.00 6.03 5.78
N ARG A 695 -17.84 5.41 5.56
CA ARG A 695 -17.51 4.61 4.36
C ARG A 695 -17.41 3.12 4.67
N ARG A 696 -18.06 2.62 5.73
CA ARG A 696 -18.03 1.20 6.10
C ARG A 696 -18.76 0.28 5.12
N PHE A 697 -19.62 0.84 4.26
CA PHE A 697 -20.44 0.14 3.29
C PHE A 697 -21.25 -1.01 3.91
N SER A 698 -22.04 -0.69 4.94
CA SER A 698 -22.88 -1.67 5.65
C SER A 698 -24.15 -2.03 4.84
N PHE A 699 -23.96 -2.49 3.60
CA PHE A 699 -25.02 -2.93 2.71
C PHE A 699 -25.05 -4.47 2.61
N PRO A 700 -26.21 -5.08 2.33
CA PRO A 700 -26.29 -6.51 2.02
C PRO A 700 -25.39 -6.85 0.83
N GLU A 701 -24.79 -8.05 0.80
CA GLU A 701 -24.07 -8.50 -0.39
C GLU A 701 -24.99 -8.41 -1.63
N PRO A 702 -24.52 -7.86 -2.76
CA PRO A 702 -25.33 -7.82 -3.97
C PRO A 702 -25.66 -9.27 -4.36
N PRO A 703 -26.93 -9.58 -4.69
CA PRO A 703 -27.29 -10.92 -5.11
C PRO A 703 -26.42 -11.31 -6.30
N SER A 704 -25.86 -12.53 -6.27
CA SER A 704 -25.12 -13.09 -7.39
C SER A 704 -25.89 -12.85 -8.69
N PRO A 705 -25.23 -12.52 -9.82
CA PRO A 705 -25.94 -12.17 -11.04
C PRO A 705 -26.95 -13.26 -11.38
N LEU A 706 -28.24 -12.93 -11.31
CA LEU A 706 -29.30 -13.80 -11.77
C LEU A 706 -28.98 -14.17 -13.22
N GLU A 707 -28.80 -15.47 -13.50
CA GLU A 707 -28.86 -15.98 -14.86
C GLU A 707 -30.25 -15.67 -15.42
N LEU A 708 -30.40 -14.52 -16.05
CA LEU A 708 -31.66 -14.12 -16.64
C LEU A 708 -31.89 -14.92 -17.94
N PRO A 709 -33.09 -15.50 -18.13
CA PRO A 709 -33.43 -16.26 -19.31
C PRO A 709 -33.23 -15.47 -20.62
N ILE A 710 -32.78 -16.18 -21.65
CA ILE A 710 -32.40 -15.69 -22.99
C ILE A 710 -33.42 -14.72 -23.61
N LEU A 711 -34.71 -14.85 -23.26
CA LEU A 711 -35.79 -14.04 -23.83
C LEU A 711 -35.84 -12.59 -23.30
N GLN A 712 -35.36 -12.31 -22.07
CA GLN A 712 -35.29 -10.94 -21.53
C GLN A 712 -34.03 -10.17 -21.98
N LYS A 713 -33.01 -10.86 -22.51
CA LYS A 713 -31.85 -10.22 -23.19
C LYS A 713 -32.26 -9.47 -24.46
N PHE A 714 -33.42 -9.78 -25.05
CA PHE A 714 -33.82 -9.22 -26.34
C PHE A 714 -34.57 -7.89 -26.26
N LEU A 715 -35.20 -7.54 -25.12
CA LEU A 715 -36.15 -6.42 -25.05
C LEU A 715 -35.62 -5.14 -24.36
N ARG A 716 -34.33 -5.06 -23.99
CA ARG A 716 -33.71 -3.85 -23.39
C ARG A 716 -32.64 -3.16 -24.26
N ARG A 717 -32.61 -3.45 -25.57
CA ARG A 717 -31.78 -2.72 -26.54
C ARG A 717 -32.61 -1.59 -27.17
N ILE A 718 -32.44 -0.35 -26.70
CA ILE A 718 -32.76 0.95 -27.36
C ILE A 718 -32.64 2.01 -26.24
N PHE A 719 -31.78 3.03 -26.17
CA PHE A 719 -30.57 3.53 -26.84
C PHE A 719 -29.77 4.24 -25.70
N TYR A 720 -28.46 4.47 -25.85
CA TYR A 720 -27.47 5.04 -24.88
C TYR A 720 -26.58 4.08 -24.06
N LYS A 721 -27.11 3.08 -23.32
CA LYS A 721 -26.30 2.20 -22.43
C LYS A 721 -25.24 1.28 -23.10
N LYS A 722 -25.26 1.14 -24.42
CA LYS A 722 -24.43 0.16 -25.15
C LYS A 722 -23.22 0.76 -25.87
N ASN A 723 -23.18 2.08 -26.10
CA ASN A 723 -22.25 2.68 -27.07
C ASN A 723 -20.88 3.05 -26.48
N ILE A 724 -20.79 3.47 -25.20
CA ILE A 724 -19.52 3.93 -24.60
C ILE A 724 -18.63 2.73 -24.22
N ALA A 725 -19.15 1.73 -23.49
CA ALA A 725 -18.38 0.52 -23.16
C ALA A 725 -17.93 -0.26 -24.42
N GLU A 726 -18.77 -0.28 -25.46
CA GLU A 726 -18.41 -0.87 -26.76
C GLU A 726 -17.34 -0.03 -27.47
N LYS A 727 -17.44 1.30 -27.48
CA LYS A 727 -16.39 2.20 -28.00
C LYS A 727 -15.08 2.12 -27.22
N ALA A 728 -15.13 2.03 -25.89
CA ALA A 728 -13.96 1.87 -25.02
C ALA A 728 -13.25 0.55 -25.34
N SER A 729 -14.01 -0.53 -25.46
CA SER A 729 -13.48 -1.84 -25.89
C SER A 729 -12.88 -1.79 -27.30
N ILE A 730 -13.51 -1.07 -28.24
CA ILE A 730 -12.99 -0.87 -29.61
C ILE A 730 -11.69 -0.05 -29.59
N ASN A 731 -11.65 1.05 -28.84
CA ASN A 731 -10.44 1.88 -28.72
C ASN A 731 -9.30 1.06 -28.10
N PHE A 732 -9.57 0.33 -27.02
CA PHE A 732 -8.59 -0.55 -26.37
C PHE A 732 -8.08 -1.62 -27.34
N ASN A 733 -8.98 -2.31 -28.07
CA ASN A 733 -8.59 -3.32 -29.06
C ASN A 733 -7.73 -2.76 -30.21
N ARG A 734 -7.90 -1.49 -30.59
CA ARG A 734 -7.04 -0.82 -31.57
C ARG A 734 -5.69 -0.47 -30.96
N LEU A 735 -5.69 0.07 -29.74
CA LEU A 735 -4.47 0.40 -29.00
C LEU A 735 -3.60 -0.85 -28.77
N ALA A 736 -4.21 -1.95 -28.32
CA ALA A 736 -3.54 -3.24 -28.11
C ALA A 736 -2.94 -3.84 -29.39
N LYS A 737 -3.42 -3.42 -30.57
CA LYS A 737 -2.86 -3.80 -31.89
C LYS A 737 -1.79 -2.83 -32.40
N GLY A 738 -1.32 -1.89 -31.57
CA GLY A 738 -0.30 -0.92 -31.96
C GLY A 738 -0.78 0.13 -32.98
N ASP A 739 -2.09 0.40 -33.05
CA ASP A 739 -2.65 1.41 -33.93
C ASP A 739 -2.61 2.81 -33.29
N ILE A 740 -1.55 3.57 -33.59
CA ILE A 740 -1.36 4.95 -33.11
C ILE A 740 -2.48 5.91 -33.55
N ASN A 741 -3.24 5.57 -34.60
CA ASN A 741 -4.38 6.40 -35.03
C ASN A 741 -5.54 6.37 -34.02
N VAL A 742 -5.49 5.52 -32.99
CA VAL A 742 -6.42 5.59 -31.86
C VAL A 742 -6.23 6.85 -31.01
N LEU A 743 -5.07 7.52 -31.09
CA LEU A 743 -4.78 8.77 -30.37
C LEU A 743 -4.88 10.02 -31.26
N LYS A 744 -4.66 9.85 -32.57
CA LYS A 744 -4.59 10.93 -33.56
C LYS A 744 -5.84 11.82 -33.57
N GLY A 745 -5.65 13.11 -33.33
CA GLY A 745 -6.72 14.12 -33.42
C GLY A 745 -7.77 14.09 -32.33
N ARG A 746 -7.46 13.44 -31.21
CA ARG A 746 -8.40 13.25 -30.09
C ARG A 746 -8.09 14.13 -28.87
N GLY A 747 -7.13 15.04 -29.02
CA GLY A 747 -6.75 16.01 -28.00
C GLY A 747 -5.83 15.43 -26.92
N ASN A 748 -5.69 16.18 -25.84
CA ASN A 748 -4.75 15.91 -24.76
C ASN A 748 -5.11 14.67 -23.93
N ILE A 749 -4.10 13.97 -23.44
CA ILE A 749 -4.16 12.84 -22.51
C ILE A 749 -3.27 13.21 -21.33
N ALA A 750 -3.85 13.64 -20.22
CA ALA A 750 -3.12 13.93 -18.99
C ALA A 750 -4.11 13.95 -17.82
N SER A 751 -3.82 13.15 -16.80
CA SER A 751 -4.56 13.14 -15.54
C SER A 751 -3.59 13.28 -14.39
N THR A 752 -4.00 13.99 -13.35
CA THR A 752 -3.28 14.05 -12.07
C THR A 752 -3.57 12.83 -11.20
N ARG A 753 -4.46 11.92 -11.58
CA ARG A 753 -4.74 10.70 -10.81
C ARG A 753 -3.47 9.86 -10.64
N GLN A 754 -3.31 9.25 -9.47
CA GLN A 754 -2.30 8.22 -9.25
C GLN A 754 -2.96 6.86 -9.07
N ARG A 755 -2.61 5.92 -9.94
CA ARG A 755 -2.88 4.49 -9.80
C ARG A 755 -1.61 3.76 -10.18
N THR A 756 -1.32 2.67 -9.47
CA THR A 756 -0.17 1.85 -9.85
C THR A 756 -0.49 1.15 -11.16
N ILE A 757 0.48 1.11 -12.08
CA ILE A 757 0.35 0.45 -13.39
C ILE A 757 1.32 -0.72 -13.45
N ASP A 758 0.92 -1.72 -14.22
CA ASP A 758 1.75 -2.90 -14.51
C ASP A 758 2.77 -2.62 -15.61
N LEU A 759 3.65 -1.65 -15.33
CA LEU A 759 4.88 -1.33 -16.06
C LEU A 759 5.86 -0.67 -15.08
N ASN A 760 6.99 -1.29 -14.74
CA ASN A 760 8.07 -0.57 -14.07
C ASN A 760 8.92 0.18 -15.10
N PHE A 761 9.52 1.25 -14.63
CA PHE A 761 10.43 2.07 -15.39
C PHE A 761 11.35 2.80 -14.40
N ILE A 762 12.59 3.03 -14.80
CA ILE A 762 13.48 3.88 -14.01
C ILE A 762 13.07 5.32 -14.31
N SER A 763 12.90 6.12 -13.27
CA SER A 763 12.60 7.54 -13.41
C SER A 763 13.73 8.37 -12.81
N ALA A 764 14.00 9.52 -13.42
CA ALA A 764 15.02 10.45 -12.97
C ALA A 764 14.51 11.89 -13.05
N ASN A 765 14.94 12.70 -12.10
CA ASN A 765 14.66 14.13 -12.04
C ASN A 765 15.97 14.91 -11.87
N ALA A 766 16.13 15.96 -12.67
CA ALA A 766 17.16 16.97 -12.50
C ALA A 766 16.52 18.36 -12.56
N ASP A 767 16.52 19.07 -11.43
CA ASP A 767 15.93 20.39 -11.29
C ASP A 767 16.98 21.38 -10.77
N GLU A 768 17.01 22.61 -11.30
CA GLU A 768 17.93 23.65 -10.85
C GLU A 768 17.66 24.12 -9.41
N LEU A 769 16.43 23.97 -8.92
CA LEU A 769 16.04 24.33 -7.56
C LEU A 769 16.52 23.32 -6.50
N ARG A 770 17.11 22.19 -6.92
CA ARG A 770 17.59 21.13 -6.01
C ARG A 770 19.07 20.87 -6.25
N THR A 771 19.82 20.65 -5.18
CA THR A 771 21.27 20.41 -5.25
C THR A 771 21.61 18.97 -5.65
N ASP A 772 20.69 18.03 -5.45
CA ASP A 772 20.92 16.60 -5.64
C ASP A 772 20.14 16.05 -6.85
N PHE A 773 20.76 15.11 -7.56
CA PHE A 773 20.09 14.36 -8.63
C PHE A 773 19.23 13.25 -8.04
N TYR A 774 18.03 13.07 -8.58
CA TYR A 774 17.11 12.05 -8.06
C TYR A 774 16.89 10.95 -9.08
N ILE A 775 17.05 9.70 -8.64
CA ILE A 775 16.71 8.50 -9.40
C ILE A 775 15.78 7.67 -8.54
N ARG A 776 14.68 7.24 -9.13
CA ARG A 776 13.73 6.31 -8.53
C ARG A 776 13.64 5.06 -9.40
N LYS A 777 14.00 3.92 -8.81
CA LYS A 777 13.89 2.60 -9.44
C LYS A 777 12.59 1.88 -9.02
N SER A 778 11.95 2.33 -7.94
CA SER A 778 10.69 1.78 -7.44
C SER A 778 9.47 2.32 -8.20
N PRO A 779 8.38 1.54 -8.37
CA PRO A 779 7.17 1.98 -9.06
C PRO A 779 6.51 3.19 -8.38
N LEU A 780 5.71 3.96 -9.13
CA LEU A 780 4.86 5.03 -8.57
C LEU A 780 3.58 4.39 -8.00
N ASN A 781 3.44 4.34 -6.67
CA ASN A 781 2.39 3.57 -5.98
C ASN A 781 1.20 4.43 -5.49
N GLU A 782 0.20 3.84 -4.85
CA GLU A 782 -1.01 4.56 -4.39
C GLU A 782 -0.88 5.22 -3.00
N ALA A 783 0.29 5.14 -2.35
CA ALA A 783 0.48 5.68 -1.00
C ALA A 783 0.60 7.22 -0.96
N GLY A 784 0.93 7.84 -2.10
CA GLY A 784 1.03 9.29 -2.26
C GLY A 784 2.01 9.68 -3.36
N TYR A 785 2.05 10.94 -3.74
CA TYR A 785 2.94 11.44 -4.79
C TYR A 785 4.41 11.47 -4.34
N ASP A 786 5.33 11.20 -5.26
CA ASP A 786 6.75 11.38 -4.99
C ASP A 786 7.12 12.88 -5.04
N ARG A 787 7.77 13.39 -3.99
CA ARG A 787 8.14 14.80 -3.88
C ARG A 787 9.06 15.29 -5.01
N HIS A 788 9.87 14.43 -5.63
CA HIS A 788 10.75 14.81 -6.76
C HIS A 788 10.03 14.86 -8.10
N PHE A 789 8.93 14.11 -8.21
CA PHE A 789 8.07 14.09 -9.38
C PHE A 789 6.79 14.89 -9.17
N TYR A 790 6.90 15.94 -8.37
CA TYR A 790 5.78 16.80 -8.01
C TYR A 790 6.22 18.26 -8.01
N ASN A 791 5.40 19.11 -8.61
CA ASN A 791 5.64 20.53 -8.69
C ASN A 791 4.56 21.29 -7.92
N ASN A 792 4.95 21.77 -6.74
CA ASN A 792 4.08 22.55 -5.85
C ASN A 792 3.72 23.94 -6.42
N THR A 793 4.38 24.40 -7.48
CA THR A 793 4.15 25.74 -8.08
C THR A 793 3.07 25.77 -9.16
N ILE A 794 2.62 24.59 -9.63
CA ILE A 794 1.62 24.49 -10.70
C ILE A 794 0.24 24.23 -10.09
N GLY A 795 -0.65 25.21 -10.26
CA GLY A 795 -2.01 25.13 -9.71
C GLY A 795 -2.02 25.22 -8.19
N VAL A 796 -3.20 25.09 -7.59
CA VAL A 796 -3.36 25.34 -6.15
C VAL A 796 -2.71 24.19 -5.36
N ASN A 797 -3.00 22.92 -5.69
CA ASN A 797 -2.51 21.77 -4.89
C ASN A 797 -1.15 21.22 -5.36
N GLY A 798 -0.46 21.93 -6.27
CA GLY A 798 0.62 21.36 -7.05
C GLY A 798 0.14 20.36 -8.11
N PHE A 799 1.08 19.90 -8.93
CA PHE A 799 0.82 18.99 -10.04
C PHE A 799 1.90 17.90 -10.08
N PRO A 800 1.53 16.60 -10.18
CA PRO A 800 2.52 15.56 -10.38
C PRO A 800 3.18 15.76 -11.74
N THR A 801 4.49 16.00 -11.74
CA THR A 801 5.28 16.13 -12.97
C THR A 801 5.67 14.78 -13.56
N LEU A 802 5.53 13.69 -12.80
CA LEU A 802 5.51 12.32 -13.31
C LEU A 802 4.55 11.49 -12.46
N ASN A 803 3.55 10.88 -13.09
CA ASN A 803 2.58 9.99 -12.45
C ASN A 803 2.05 8.92 -13.40
N THR A 804 1.46 7.88 -12.82
CA THR A 804 0.84 6.78 -13.55
C THR A 804 -0.64 6.67 -13.21
N TYR A 805 -1.43 6.23 -14.17
CA TYR A 805 -2.85 5.92 -13.97
C TYR A 805 -3.37 4.94 -15.03
N THR A 806 -4.56 4.42 -14.80
CA THR A 806 -5.24 3.47 -15.68
C THR A 806 -6.25 4.15 -16.61
N GLY A 807 -6.44 3.57 -17.79
CA GLY A 807 -7.15 4.17 -18.91
C GLY A 807 -8.67 4.25 -18.80
N GLU A 808 -9.27 3.98 -17.65
CA GLU A 808 -10.69 4.27 -17.41
C GLU A 808 -10.96 5.78 -17.32
N ILE A 809 -9.95 6.57 -16.94
CA ILE A 809 -9.98 8.03 -17.04
C ILE A 809 -8.74 8.47 -17.79
N MET A 810 -8.94 8.97 -19.01
CA MET A 810 -7.86 9.31 -19.93
C MET A 810 -7.26 10.69 -19.67
N ALA A 811 -8.05 11.62 -19.13
CA ALA A 811 -7.59 12.97 -18.83
C ALA A 811 -8.49 13.63 -17.78
N ASP A 812 -7.94 14.59 -17.05
CA ASP A 812 -8.71 15.35 -16.06
C ASP A 812 -9.77 16.23 -16.77
N PRO A 813 -10.99 16.39 -16.21
CA PRO A 813 -12.06 17.16 -16.83
C PRO A 813 -11.70 18.61 -17.19
N SER A 814 -10.69 19.18 -16.52
CA SER A 814 -10.20 20.54 -16.66
C SER A 814 -9.01 20.70 -17.62
N ALA A 815 -8.46 19.62 -18.18
CA ALA A 815 -7.27 19.73 -19.04
C ALA A 815 -7.58 20.44 -20.38
N LEU A 816 -6.65 21.28 -20.83
CA LEU A 816 -6.80 22.06 -22.06
C LEU A 816 -6.82 21.11 -23.28
N GLY A 817 -7.69 21.41 -24.26
CA GLY A 817 -7.79 20.59 -25.47
C GLY A 817 -8.54 19.26 -25.29
N LEU A 818 -9.24 19.05 -24.16
CA LEU A 818 -10.15 17.92 -23.98
C LEU A 818 -11.30 17.98 -24.99
N THR A 819 -11.32 17.05 -25.93
CA THR A 819 -12.41 16.88 -26.89
C THR A 819 -12.99 15.48 -26.81
N TYR A 820 -12.26 14.47 -27.27
CA TYR A 820 -12.74 13.09 -27.38
C TYR A 820 -12.64 12.30 -26.07
N TRP A 821 -11.56 12.49 -25.32
CA TRP A 821 -11.24 11.74 -24.10
C TRP A 821 -12.04 12.14 -22.86
N LYS A 822 -12.89 13.17 -22.99
CA LYS A 822 -13.88 13.53 -21.96
C LYS A 822 -14.98 12.48 -21.80
N GLU A 823 -15.36 11.83 -22.91
CA GLU A 823 -16.53 10.95 -22.99
C GLU A 823 -16.17 9.49 -23.30
N ASN A 824 -14.92 9.23 -23.69
CA ASN A 824 -14.45 7.92 -24.11
C ASN A 824 -13.18 7.57 -23.34
N ASN A 825 -12.94 6.28 -23.16
CA ASN A 825 -11.78 5.80 -22.42
C ASN A 825 -11.14 4.60 -23.12
N LEU A 826 -10.07 4.06 -22.52
CA LEU A 826 -9.32 2.91 -23.02
C LEU A 826 -9.40 1.73 -22.04
N THR A 827 -10.43 1.69 -21.18
CA THR A 827 -10.61 0.71 -20.10
C THR A 827 -9.49 0.75 -19.04
N ASN A 828 -9.71 0.12 -17.89
CA ASN A 828 -8.72 0.03 -16.82
C ASN A 828 -7.49 -0.85 -17.16
N ASN A 829 -7.48 -1.51 -18.32
CA ASN A 829 -6.37 -2.35 -18.78
C ASN A 829 -5.27 -1.57 -19.52
N ALA A 830 -5.55 -0.36 -20.02
CA ALA A 830 -4.52 0.49 -20.60
C ALA A 830 -3.75 1.23 -19.50
N ALA A 831 -2.42 1.18 -19.55
CA ALA A 831 -1.57 1.91 -18.63
C ALA A 831 -1.16 3.25 -19.23
N ILE A 832 -1.17 4.31 -18.42
CA ILE A 832 -0.80 5.65 -18.88
C ILE A 832 0.29 6.20 -17.96
N ILE A 833 1.41 6.61 -18.56
CA ILE A 833 2.50 7.33 -17.90
C ILE A 833 2.43 8.77 -18.38
N ASN A 834 2.10 9.67 -17.48
CA ASN A 834 2.14 11.10 -17.74
C ASN A 834 3.48 11.67 -17.26
N ILE A 835 4.26 12.23 -18.19
CA ILE A 835 5.56 12.84 -17.91
C ILE A 835 5.56 14.30 -18.37
N SER A 836 5.58 15.21 -17.41
CA SER A 836 5.73 16.65 -17.59
C SER A 836 7.18 17.10 -17.32
N ASN A 837 7.52 18.33 -17.70
CA ASN A 837 8.77 18.93 -17.26
C ASN A 837 8.77 19.16 -15.74
N SER A 838 9.97 19.22 -15.15
CA SER A 838 10.13 19.65 -13.76
C SER A 838 9.90 21.17 -13.63
N THR A 839 9.90 21.71 -12.42
CA THR A 839 9.72 23.15 -12.16
C THR A 839 10.72 24.00 -12.94
N ARG A 840 12.02 23.69 -12.81
CA ARG A 840 13.12 24.27 -13.60
C ARG A 840 14.08 23.17 -14.02
N GLY A 841 13.63 22.28 -14.90
CA GLY A 841 14.48 21.20 -15.36
C GLY A 841 13.74 20.08 -16.08
N ALA A 842 14.21 18.86 -15.89
CA ALA A 842 13.80 17.70 -16.66
C ALA A 842 13.36 16.54 -15.77
N ASN A 843 12.30 15.86 -16.22
CA ASN A 843 11.98 14.50 -15.81
C ASN A 843 12.31 13.57 -16.94
N GLY A 844 12.74 12.37 -16.61
CA GLY A 844 12.95 11.30 -17.58
C GLY A 844 12.48 9.98 -17.05
N ILE A 845 12.07 9.12 -17.98
CA ILE A 845 11.87 7.70 -17.73
C ILE A 845 12.70 6.91 -18.73
N LYS A 846 13.24 5.79 -18.26
CA LYS A 846 13.80 4.72 -19.07
C LYS A 846 12.86 3.54 -18.90
N ILE A 847 12.24 3.13 -19.99
CA ILE A 847 11.38 1.95 -20.10
C ILE A 847 12.15 0.94 -20.90
N GLU A 848 12.17 -0.29 -20.43
CA GLU A 848 12.59 -1.38 -21.25
C GLU A 848 11.46 -1.83 -22.18
N LEU A 849 11.76 -1.94 -23.48
CA LEU A 849 10.75 -2.21 -24.48
C LEU A 849 10.19 -3.61 -24.36
N GLU A 850 11.06 -4.59 -24.14
CA GLU A 850 10.70 -6.00 -24.00
C GLU A 850 9.90 -6.26 -22.71
N ALA A 851 9.79 -5.26 -21.87
CA ALA A 851 8.90 -5.33 -20.76
C ALA A 851 7.44 -5.39 -21.32
N VAL A 852 7.01 -4.39 -22.08
CA VAL A 852 5.57 -4.15 -22.38
C VAL A 852 4.79 -5.42 -22.76
N LYS A 853 3.73 -5.74 -21.99
CA LYS A 853 2.96 -7.00 -22.10
C LYS A 853 1.86 -6.98 -23.17
N VAL A 854 1.49 -8.15 -23.69
CA VAL A 854 0.33 -8.30 -24.59
C VAL A 854 -0.93 -7.88 -23.85
N ASN A 855 -1.90 -7.29 -24.55
CA ASN A 855 -3.15 -6.77 -23.97
C ASN A 855 -2.98 -5.76 -22.81
N LYS A 856 -1.76 -5.26 -22.59
CA LYS A 856 -1.47 -4.21 -21.62
C LYS A 856 -0.70 -3.08 -22.30
N PRO A 857 -1.32 -2.41 -23.28
CA PRO A 857 -0.66 -1.33 -23.97
C PRO A 857 -0.38 -0.17 -23.02
N VAL A 858 0.76 0.46 -23.22
CA VAL A 858 1.21 1.62 -22.45
C VAL A 858 1.12 2.85 -23.34
N ILE A 859 0.59 3.93 -22.78
CA ILE A 859 0.65 5.27 -23.38
C ILE A 859 1.59 6.10 -22.53
N ILE A 860 2.67 6.58 -23.12
CA ILE A 860 3.48 7.65 -22.54
C ILE A 860 2.97 8.96 -23.13
N THR A 861 2.56 9.90 -22.29
CA THR A 861 2.04 11.19 -22.71
C THR A 861 2.83 12.31 -22.06
N SER A 862 3.11 13.36 -22.83
CA SER A 862 3.73 14.58 -22.32
C SER A 862 2.72 15.69 -21.99
N GLY A 863 1.42 15.38 -22.04
CA GLY A 863 0.37 16.34 -21.80
C GLY A 863 0.36 17.46 -22.85
N GLU A 864 0.01 18.67 -22.40
CA GLU A 864 0.02 19.88 -23.22
C GLU A 864 1.44 20.47 -23.29
N LEU A 865 1.91 20.77 -24.51
CA LEU A 865 3.20 21.40 -24.74
C LEU A 865 3.03 22.88 -25.11
N SER A 866 3.60 23.75 -24.27
CA SER A 866 3.56 25.22 -24.42
C SER A 866 4.94 25.85 -24.17
N GLY A 867 5.92 25.46 -24.98
CA GLY A 867 7.30 25.97 -24.92
C GLY A 867 8.33 25.01 -24.33
N CYS A 868 7.88 23.91 -23.73
CA CYS A 868 8.72 22.80 -23.27
C CYS A 868 9.21 21.91 -24.43
N THR A 869 10.22 21.08 -24.16
CA THR A 869 10.80 20.13 -25.11
C THR A 869 10.61 18.72 -24.58
N THR A 870 10.07 17.84 -25.42
CA THR A 870 9.95 16.42 -25.14
C THR A 870 10.80 15.63 -26.12
N ILE A 871 11.58 14.70 -25.59
CA ILE A 871 12.52 13.87 -26.34
C ILE A 871 12.16 12.42 -26.10
N LEU A 872 11.85 11.72 -27.18
CA LEU A 872 11.78 10.26 -27.18
C LEU A 872 13.04 9.73 -27.83
N ALA A 873 13.78 8.87 -27.17
CA ALA A 873 15.00 8.27 -27.70
C ALA A 873 15.03 6.77 -27.45
N ARG A 874 15.63 6.01 -28.36
CA ARG A 874 15.80 4.57 -28.25
C ARG A 874 17.30 4.25 -28.26
N LYS A 875 17.72 3.39 -27.36
CA LYS A 875 19.07 2.81 -27.34
C LYS A 875 18.98 1.35 -26.92
N GLY A 876 19.34 0.45 -27.83
CA GLY A 876 19.18 -1.00 -27.65
C GLY A 876 17.73 -1.38 -27.38
N GLY A 877 17.53 -2.20 -26.34
CA GLY A 877 16.22 -2.65 -25.84
C GLY A 877 15.48 -1.62 -24.98
N TYR A 878 16.00 -0.40 -24.82
CA TYR A 878 15.41 0.62 -23.96
C TYR A 878 14.88 1.81 -24.74
N LEU A 879 13.77 2.35 -24.23
CA LEU A 879 13.15 3.58 -24.65
C LEU A 879 13.27 4.60 -23.53
N TYR A 880 13.69 5.80 -23.89
CA TYR A 880 13.87 6.90 -23.00
C TYR A 880 12.89 7.99 -23.40
N GLN A 881 12.13 8.49 -22.46
CA GLN A 881 11.29 9.66 -22.65
C GLN A 881 11.73 10.71 -21.64
N VAL A 882 12.21 11.85 -22.12
CA VAL A 882 12.65 12.98 -21.30
C VAL A 882 11.81 14.21 -21.66
N HIS A 883 11.24 14.86 -20.65
CA HIS A 883 10.51 16.10 -20.81
C HIS A 883 11.23 17.18 -20.01
N THR A 884 11.72 18.21 -20.69
CA THR A 884 12.46 19.33 -20.11
C THR A 884 11.80 20.67 -20.40
N GLY A 885 11.93 21.59 -19.45
CA GLY A 885 11.38 22.93 -19.56
C GLY A 885 11.31 23.61 -18.21
N THR A 886 10.46 24.62 -18.15
CA THR A 886 10.19 25.35 -16.92
C THR A 886 8.71 25.66 -16.86
N SER A 887 8.12 25.57 -15.68
CA SER A 887 6.77 26.07 -15.42
C SER A 887 6.75 27.56 -15.08
N GLU A 888 7.93 28.18 -14.98
CA GLU A 888 8.10 29.62 -14.73
C GLU A 888 8.46 30.37 -16.01
N ILE A 889 8.20 31.68 -16.03
CA ILE A 889 8.52 32.57 -17.15
C ILE A 889 10.02 32.90 -17.14
N LEU A 890 10.85 31.95 -17.59
CA LEU A 890 12.30 32.12 -17.72
C LEU A 890 12.70 32.08 -19.20
N ASP A 891 13.00 33.26 -19.74
CA ASP A 891 13.35 33.38 -21.15
C ASP A 891 14.66 32.65 -21.49
N GLY A 892 14.60 31.81 -22.53
CA GLY A 892 15.73 31.04 -23.02
C GLY A 892 16.06 29.78 -22.21
N PHE A 893 15.43 29.57 -21.03
CA PHE A 893 15.72 28.43 -20.14
C PHE A 893 15.61 27.08 -20.85
N THR A 894 14.45 26.76 -21.42
CA THR A 894 14.22 25.46 -22.07
C THR A 894 15.24 25.18 -23.18
N SER A 895 15.60 26.21 -23.94
CA SER A 895 16.55 26.10 -25.06
C SER A 895 18.02 26.11 -24.64
N THR A 896 18.35 26.22 -23.36
CA THR A 896 19.75 26.21 -22.86
C THR A 896 19.89 25.35 -21.61
N ILE A 897 19.50 25.84 -20.43
CA ILE A 897 19.59 25.12 -19.15
C ILE A 897 18.70 23.87 -19.18
N GLY A 898 17.51 23.96 -19.77
CA GLY A 898 16.64 22.81 -20.00
C GLY A 898 17.31 21.73 -20.84
N VAL A 899 18.08 22.09 -21.87
CA VAL A 899 18.90 21.13 -22.65
C VAL A 899 19.95 20.47 -21.75
N LYS A 900 20.64 21.25 -20.91
CA LYS A 900 21.59 20.71 -19.92
C LYS A 900 20.91 19.69 -19.00
N LYS A 901 19.76 20.04 -18.42
CA LYS A 901 18.98 19.18 -17.51
C LYS A 901 18.49 17.92 -18.20
N ALA A 902 18.07 18.00 -19.47
CA ALA A 902 17.69 16.82 -20.24
C ALA A 902 18.86 15.85 -20.41
N ILE A 903 20.07 16.35 -20.70
CA ILE A 903 21.27 15.53 -20.81
C ILE A 903 21.67 14.94 -19.46
N GLU A 904 21.63 15.73 -18.38
CA GLU A 904 21.86 15.24 -17.01
C GLU A 904 20.92 14.07 -16.69
N VAL A 905 19.63 14.18 -17.04
CA VAL A 905 18.65 13.10 -16.89
C VAL A 905 18.96 11.88 -17.77
N PHE A 906 19.37 12.06 -19.04
CA PHE A 906 19.79 10.93 -19.87
C PHE A 906 20.99 10.20 -19.26
N GLU A 907 21.99 10.93 -18.76
CA GLU A 907 23.17 10.35 -18.10
C GLU A 907 22.80 9.62 -16.80
N LEU A 908 21.88 10.16 -15.99
CA LEU A 908 21.36 9.49 -14.79
C LEU A 908 20.63 8.19 -15.12
N LEU A 909 19.80 8.18 -16.17
CA LEU A 909 19.08 6.98 -16.63
C LEU A 909 20.02 5.91 -17.22
N GLU A 910 21.25 6.28 -17.58
CA GLU A 910 22.33 5.36 -17.96
C GLU A 910 23.24 4.96 -16.78
N ASP A 911 22.78 5.16 -15.53
CA ASP A 911 23.42 4.72 -14.28
C ASP A 911 24.77 5.43 -13.98
N THR A 912 24.93 6.68 -14.44
CA THR A 912 26.06 7.52 -14.00
C THR A 912 25.79 8.14 -12.63
N THR A 913 26.77 8.07 -11.71
CA THR A 913 26.62 8.59 -10.34
C THR A 913 26.66 10.12 -10.25
N ILE A 914 27.32 10.79 -11.20
CA ILE A 914 27.37 12.26 -11.33
C ILE A 914 27.45 12.61 -12.83
N PRO A 915 26.42 13.24 -13.41
CA PRO A 915 26.44 13.74 -14.79
C PRO A 915 27.58 14.73 -15.05
N LYS A 916 28.19 14.67 -16.24
CA LYS A 916 29.28 15.56 -16.66
C LYS A 916 28.97 16.18 -18.01
N VAL A 917 28.34 17.36 -17.98
CA VAL A 917 27.92 18.06 -19.19
C VAL A 917 28.77 19.31 -19.41
N GLU A 918 29.59 19.32 -20.46
CA GLU A 918 30.41 20.46 -20.91
C GLU A 918 30.02 20.89 -22.34
N GLY A 919 29.96 22.20 -22.58
CA GLY A 919 29.66 22.76 -23.92
C GLY A 919 28.66 23.92 -23.89
N ILE A 920 28.40 24.50 -25.06
CA ILE A 920 27.36 25.53 -25.23
C ILE A 920 26.02 24.82 -25.40
N MET A 921 25.18 24.88 -24.37
CA MET A 921 23.90 24.18 -24.34
C MET A 921 22.87 24.92 -25.21
N ASN A 922 22.49 24.31 -26.33
CA ASN A 922 21.40 24.75 -27.20
C ASN A 922 20.71 23.54 -27.88
N ASN A 923 19.61 23.75 -28.62
CA ASN A 923 18.90 22.63 -29.24
C ASN A 923 19.73 21.90 -30.33
N ASP A 924 20.70 22.56 -30.97
CA ASP A 924 21.67 21.91 -31.86
C ASP A 924 22.61 20.97 -31.09
N PHE A 925 23.04 21.36 -29.88
CA PHE A 925 23.81 20.50 -28.98
C PHE A 925 23.00 19.26 -28.58
N LEU A 926 21.71 19.43 -28.24
CA LEU A 926 20.81 18.32 -27.93
C LEU A 926 20.70 17.34 -29.10
N ALA A 927 20.49 17.85 -30.33
CA ALA A 927 20.42 17.01 -31.53
C ALA A 927 21.73 16.25 -31.78
N ASN A 928 22.89 16.90 -31.61
CA ASN A 928 24.20 16.27 -31.74
C ASN A 928 24.46 15.21 -30.65
N TYR A 929 24.06 15.47 -29.40
CA TYR A 929 24.17 14.52 -28.29
C TYR A 929 23.32 13.26 -28.58
N LEU A 930 22.07 13.43 -28.98
CA LEU A 930 21.18 12.32 -29.31
C LEU A 930 21.70 11.51 -30.51
N ALA A 931 22.20 12.19 -31.54
CA ALA A 931 22.77 11.52 -32.72
C ALA A 931 23.96 10.61 -32.40
N LYS A 932 24.74 10.95 -31.37
CA LYS A 932 25.93 10.20 -30.96
C LYS A 932 25.64 9.06 -29.97
N ASN A 933 24.63 9.23 -29.12
CA ASN A 933 24.44 8.36 -27.96
C ASN A 933 23.22 7.43 -28.07
N PHE A 934 22.31 7.68 -29.02
CA PHE A 934 21.07 6.92 -29.19
C PHE A 934 20.90 6.42 -30.64
N ASP A 935 20.25 5.28 -30.79
CA ASP A 935 20.03 4.63 -32.10
C ASP A 935 19.05 5.43 -32.94
N GLU A 936 17.97 5.90 -32.32
CA GLU A 936 16.95 6.74 -32.93
C GLU A 936 16.35 7.70 -31.90
N SER A 937 15.99 8.91 -32.31
CA SER A 937 15.31 9.87 -31.44
C SER A 937 14.30 10.74 -32.19
N LEU A 938 13.35 11.30 -31.43
CA LEU A 938 12.38 12.30 -31.85
C LEU A 938 12.42 13.45 -30.85
N ILE A 939 12.74 14.64 -31.33
CA ILE A 939 12.71 15.88 -30.56
C ILE A 939 11.46 16.67 -30.96
N THR A 940 10.55 16.86 -30.01
CA THR A 940 9.34 17.66 -30.17
C THR A 940 9.48 18.92 -29.33
N TYR A 941 9.58 20.07 -30.00
CA TYR A 941 10.06 21.32 -29.38
C TYR A 941 9.36 22.56 -29.94
N ALA A 942 9.50 23.69 -29.24
CA ALA A 942 9.09 25.00 -29.74
C ALA A 942 10.30 25.72 -30.37
N SER A 943 10.11 26.28 -31.58
CA SER A 943 11.17 27.00 -32.29
C SER A 943 10.74 28.44 -32.58
N SER A 944 11.63 29.41 -32.33
CA SER A 944 11.39 30.81 -32.64
C SER A 944 12.67 31.48 -33.16
N ARG A 945 12.56 32.25 -34.24
CA ARG A 945 13.66 33.06 -34.80
C ARG A 945 14.12 34.15 -33.80
N ALA A 946 13.24 34.57 -32.90
CA ALA A 946 13.57 35.49 -31.82
C ALA A 946 14.40 34.84 -30.70
N LYS A 947 14.46 33.51 -30.63
CA LYS A 947 15.23 32.72 -29.66
C LYS A 947 16.22 31.82 -30.41
N PRO A 948 17.39 32.31 -30.86
CA PRO A 948 18.31 31.56 -31.72
C PRO A 948 18.70 30.18 -31.17
N ASN A 949 18.90 30.04 -29.85
CA ASN A 949 19.25 28.76 -29.21
C ASN A 949 18.12 27.70 -29.29
N SER A 950 16.88 28.11 -29.58
CA SER A 950 15.74 27.19 -29.76
C SER A 950 15.68 26.60 -31.17
N VAL A 951 16.38 27.18 -32.14
CA VAL A 951 16.37 26.74 -33.54
C VAL A 951 17.34 25.58 -33.71
N ILE A 952 16.86 24.47 -34.26
CA ILE A 952 17.72 23.36 -34.70
C ILE A 952 18.09 23.62 -36.16
N THR A 953 19.37 23.79 -36.43
CA THR A 953 19.97 24.02 -37.75
C THR A 953 20.73 22.81 -38.28
N VAL A 954 21.06 21.86 -37.40
CA VAL A 954 21.72 20.60 -37.76
C VAL A 954 20.71 19.49 -38.03
N SER A 955 21.07 18.52 -38.86
CA SER A 955 20.23 17.36 -39.18
C SER A 955 21.05 16.08 -39.17
N TYR A 956 20.50 15.03 -38.56
CA TYR A 956 21.12 13.70 -38.46
C TYR A 956 20.10 12.64 -38.86
N ASN A 957 20.55 11.55 -39.47
CA ASN A 957 19.65 10.51 -39.99
C ASN A 957 18.85 9.80 -38.89
N ASN A 958 19.42 9.66 -37.69
CA ASN A 958 18.78 9.03 -36.54
C ASN A 958 17.98 10.01 -35.65
N VAL A 959 18.01 11.31 -35.92
CA VAL A 959 17.33 12.33 -35.10
C VAL A 959 16.21 12.98 -35.90
N SER A 960 14.97 12.67 -35.57
CA SER A 960 13.81 13.32 -36.14
C SER A 960 13.42 14.55 -35.31
N THR A 961 13.02 15.63 -35.94
CA THR A 961 12.65 16.87 -35.25
C THR A 961 11.24 17.32 -35.64
N PHE A 962 10.46 17.75 -34.65
CA PHE A 962 9.11 18.26 -34.83
C PHE A 962 8.96 19.58 -34.08
N PRO A 963 9.14 20.72 -34.77
CA PRO A 963 8.76 22.00 -34.19
C PRO A 963 7.23 22.06 -34.15
N TYR A 964 6.65 21.84 -32.97
CA TYR A 964 5.19 21.90 -32.78
C TYR A 964 4.69 23.35 -32.74
N TYR A 965 5.59 24.30 -32.46
CA TYR A 965 5.35 25.73 -32.51
C TYR A 965 6.45 26.43 -33.33
N THR A 966 6.04 27.40 -34.16
CA THR A 966 6.90 28.29 -34.95
C THR A 966 6.27 29.68 -35.03
N ASP A 967 7.08 30.74 -35.19
CA ASP A 967 6.60 32.14 -35.25
C ASP A 967 5.52 32.38 -36.32
N ASP A 968 5.55 31.63 -37.42
CA ASP A 968 4.62 31.75 -38.54
C ASP A 968 3.34 30.88 -38.38
N GLY A 969 3.20 30.18 -37.24
CA GLY A 969 2.09 29.27 -36.94
C GLY A 969 0.88 29.93 -36.29
N MET A 970 -0.30 29.30 -36.39
CA MET A 970 -1.50 29.75 -35.66
C MET A 970 -1.37 29.45 -34.16
N ILE A 971 -2.03 30.28 -33.33
CA ILE A 971 -2.08 30.10 -31.86
C ILE A 971 -2.60 28.69 -31.53
N GLY A 972 -1.84 27.98 -30.69
CA GLY A 972 -2.03 26.56 -30.48
C GLY A 972 -1.08 25.96 -29.45
N PHE A 973 -1.24 24.67 -29.19
CA PHE A 973 -0.39 23.88 -28.30
C PHE A 973 0.09 22.60 -29.01
N GLY A 974 1.18 22.02 -28.52
CA GLY A 974 1.65 20.72 -28.98
C GLY A 974 1.16 19.58 -28.09
N THR A 975 1.15 18.37 -28.62
CA THR A 975 1.07 17.13 -27.83
C THR A 975 2.12 16.16 -28.32
N SER A 976 2.61 15.29 -27.43
CA SER A 976 3.43 14.15 -27.81
C SER A 976 2.98 12.94 -27.01
N ALA A 977 2.60 11.88 -27.72
CA ALA A 977 2.19 10.64 -27.13
C ALA A 977 2.86 9.47 -27.84
N THR A 978 3.28 8.47 -27.06
CA THR A 978 3.92 7.26 -27.55
C THR A 978 3.13 6.07 -27.08
N ILE A 979 2.79 5.18 -28.01
CA ILE A 979 2.21 3.89 -27.66
C ILE A 979 3.30 2.83 -27.65
N LEU A 980 3.21 1.97 -26.66
CA LEU A 980 3.92 0.70 -26.60
C LEU A 980 2.86 -0.39 -26.58
N ALA A 981 2.92 -1.30 -27.54
CA ALA A 981 2.02 -2.43 -27.60
C ALA A 981 2.78 -3.67 -28.09
N ARG A 982 2.58 -4.80 -27.42
CA ARG A 982 3.12 -6.08 -27.87
C ARG A 982 2.10 -6.77 -28.79
N VAL A 983 2.47 -6.98 -30.05
CA VAL A 983 1.64 -7.63 -31.09
C VAL A 983 2.47 -8.71 -31.76
N ASP A 984 1.96 -9.95 -31.80
CA ASP A 984 2.66 -11.10 -32.39
C ASP A 984 4.10 -11.25 -31.90
N ASN A 985 4.28 -11.03 -30.60
CA ASN A 985 5.57 -11.05 -29.90
C ASN A 985 6.59 -10.01 -30.38
N LYS A 986 6.14 -8.93 -31.02
CA LYS A 986 6.96 -7.76 -31.36
C LYS A 986 6.46 -6.54 -30.63
N ILE A 987 7.39 -5.75 -30.09
CA ILE A 987 7.08 -4.47 -29.49
C ILE A 987 6.92 -3.42 -30.58
N ILE A 988 5.70 -2.90 -30.70
CA ILE A 988 5.39 -1.77 -31.55
C ILE A 988 5.59 -0.51 -30.72
N VAL A 989 6.55 0.31 -31.12
CA VAL A 989 6.80 1.64 -30.55
C VAL A 989 6.46 2.67 -31.60
N LYS A 990 5.36 3.38 -31.38
CA LYS A 990 4.93 4.47 -32.28
C LYS A 990 4.70 5.73 -31.48
N SER A 991 5.42 6.77 -31.87
CA SER A 991 5.22 8.12 -31.33
C SER A 991 4.41 8.96 -32.31
N LEU A 992 3.60 9.84 -31.76
CA LEU A 992 2.79 10.80 -32.46
C LEU A 992 2.94 12.15 -31.77
N SER A 993 3.52 13.11 -32.49
CA SER A 993 3.54 14.51 -32.08
C SER A 993 2.61 15.31 -32.97
N GLU A 994 1.75 16.12 -32.34
CA GLU A 994 0.74 16.91 -33.04
C GLU A 994 0.82 18.37 -32.59
N SER A 995 0.51 19.28 -33.50
CA SER A 995 0.21 20.68 -33.21
C SER A 995 -1.28 20.86 -33.37
N TYR A 996 -1.93 21.44 -32.36
CA TYR A 996 -3.33 21.80 -32.39
C TYR A 996 -3.45 23.32 -32.49
N SER A 997 -4.28 23.82 -33.39
CA SER A 997 -4.53 25.26 -33.55
C SER A 997 -6.01 25.60 -33.44
N LEU A 998 -6.29 26.83 -33.01
CA LEU A 998 -7.65 27.36 -33.01
C LEU A 998 -8.09 27.76 -34.43
N SER A 999 -9.18 27.18 -34.94
CA SER A 999 -9.71 27.55 -36.26
C SER A 999 -10.38 28.94 -36.23
N PRO A 1000 -10.01 29.89 -37.11
CA PRO A 1000 -10.63 31.22 -37.17
C PRO A 1000 -12.09 31.09 -37.64
N GLY A 1001 -13.06 31.19 -36.72
CA GLY A 1001 -14.50 31.26 -37.04
C GLY A 1001 -15.41 30.31 -36.26
N GLU A 1002 -14.91 29.15 -35.77
CA GLU A 1002 -15.74 28.14 -35.09
C GLU A 1002 -15.39 27.89 -33.61
N GLY A 1003 -14.28 28.46 -33.09
CA GLY A 1003 -13.85 28.27 -31.71
C GLY A 1003 -13.44 26.82 -31.36
N LYS A 1004 -13.29 25.94 -32.36
CA LYS A 1004 -12.87 24.54 -32.20
C LYS A 1004 -11.36 24.37 -32.41
N ILE A 1005 -10.79 23.49 -31.59
CA ILE A 1005 -9.39 23.08 -31.65
C ILE A 1005 -9.28 21.89 -32.63
N SER A 1006 -8.38 21.98 -33.60
CA SER A 1006 -8.13 20.93 -34.59
C SER A 1006 -6.64 20.76 -34.85
N ILE A 1007 -6.23 19.56 -35.29
CA ILE A 1007 -4.84 19.30 -35.68
C ILE A 1007 -4.46 20.21 -36.85
N SER A 1008 -3.36 20.93 -36.74
CA SER A 1008 -2.74 21.71 -37.82
C SER A 1008 -1.54 20.99 -38.45
N LYS A 1009 -0.79 20.24 -37.64
CA LYS A 1009 0.40 19.48 -38.07
C LYS A 1009 0.50 18.22 -37.24
N ALA A 1010 1.00 17.13 -37.84
CA ALA A 1010 1.30 15.91 -37.11
C ALA A 1010 2.52 15.22 -37.72
N LEU A 1011 3.33 14.60 -36.87
CA LEU A 1011 4.40 13.68 -37.25
C LEU A 1011 4.20 12.39 -36.45
N SER A 1012 4.14 11.27 -37.16
CA SER A 1012 4.22 9.96 -36.54
C SER A 1012 5.56 9.33 -36.90
N LYS A 1013 6.24 8.79 -35.89
CA LYS A 1013 7.49 8.05 -36.04
C LYS A 1013 7.31 6.67 -35.43
N GLU A 1014 7.62 5.65 -36.20
CA GLU A 1014 7.79 4.29 -35.71
C GLU A 1014 9.26 4.09 -35.38
N PHE A 1015 9.56 3.56 -34.20
CA PHE A 1015 10.92 3.26 -33.77
C PHE A 1015 11.18 1.79 -34.04
N SER A 1016 12.24 1.47 -34.79
CA SER A 1016 12.50 0.10 -35.22
C SER A 1016 12.91 -0.79 -34.04
N ALA A 1017 12.05 -1.71 -33.63
CA ALA A 1017 12.40 -2.82 -32.74
C ALA A 1017 13.43 -3.72 -33.45
N SER A 1018 14.71 -3.60 -33.08
CA SER A 1018 15.70 -4.63 -33.40
C SER A 1018 15.21 -5.97 -32.85
N SER A 1019 15.23 -6.98 -33.72
CA SER A 1019 14.82 -8.36 -33.48
C SER A 1019 15.60 -9.06 -32.39
#